data_AF-A0A8C2JUE2-F1
#
_entry.id   AF-A0A8C2JUE2-F1
#
_cell.length_a   1.000
_cell.length_b   1.000
_cell.length_c   1.000
_cell.angle_alpha   90.00
_cell.angle_beta   90.00
_cell.angle_gamma   90.00
#
_symmetry.space_group_name_H-M   'P 1'
#
loop_
_entity.id
_entity.type
_entity.pdbx_description
1 polymer ?
#
loop_
_entity_poly.entity_id
_entity_poly.type
_entity_poly.pdbx_seq_one_letter_code
_entity_poly.pdbx_strand_id
1 'polypeptide(L)'
;MNSSTMPSLKTSYEVGLDFLEFLGQRISKTDRNELRDIYNFEFIRFATVTQSHLLSVWFYRIHSCQVLLYFVFASEKHVMKQCAIYMYDCLCVISYHCPGSVSFYIDAIALADLIKDKGGVEITSVPKATKGKVTFIIKEQGKLFVVKFHIVNRGERCVYFTYYTALHKMRCFTLVDERRVNRVSPLLLCPGESYVVEVHYKIHHQGHFPATMYFEFCPEADPPGTAKPFCIVREVEAVVQSGLAETLGPESPYNPKQNRRLRPENRILEEGVPPERLDRSIYLSIYLSIYLSIYLSIYLSIMSNIRLSAPNYKERFHLLLHLEEIQMEVDIKKYDLYGKTMTLDKSNKKLLILKVPGVAENRPSVLRGDKLNVCLSEDRSQPITVYEGYVHSVELDRVKLGFSKKLLQKFVNNMKFNVEFNINRFPIRLQHRAVELACQHGLGDVLFPSDKEFWSSLCFMFNKDLENNPEQKAAVQHILSGTSKPAPYLIFGPPGTGKTVTVVEAIKQVNKSEATTHILACAPSNSACDLLCERLLGYVDAHRLYRLCAPSRDPRTLPQKLNWNKDHNSFQLPSRDDLMKRSVIVVTLVTAGRLVSGGVPKGHFTHIFIDEAGQAVESECIIGIAGLLDPVKGQLVLAGDPQQLGPILRSPLAQLHGLGQSLLERLMTQNALYQKSQDGHSGYDTRFVTKLLRNYRSHPAILKIPNELFYENELQVFANQMEREAFCCWEHLPKKGFPVMFHGVMGKDDREANSPSFFNVTEIEVIVSYLNKLMQTQGKKGLPKLSANDIGIITPYRKQVEKIRKALNTVAELNKWKEIKVGSVEEFQGQERRVIIVSTVRSSVNYVKMDQDFNIGFLSNEKRFNVAMTRAKALLVVVGNPVILSKDPTWQRFIRYCELEQGYTGFDYKDAEGEEDVVSRLASLKISSDGMQPYITLSDQKCNYIM
;
A
#
# COMPACT_ATOMS: atom_id res chain seq x y z
N MET A 1 -59.55 -22.13 -20.39
CA MET A 1 -59.88 -20.87 -21.11
C MET A 1 -59.28 -19.75 -20.27
N ASN A 2 -58.23 -19.01 -20.60
CA ASN A 2 -57.59 -18.67 -21.88
C ASN A 2 -56.09 -18.99 -21.85
N SER A 3 -55.59 -19.59 -22.93
CA SER A 3 -54.18 -19.78 -23.24
C SER A 3 -53.54 -18.44 -23.61
N SER A 4 -52.72 -17.87 -22.73
CA SER A 4 -51.75 -16.84 -23.13
C SER A 4 -50.61 -17.54 -23.87
N THR A 5 -50.72 -17.60 -25.20
CA THR A 5 -49.68 -18.07 -26.12
C THR A 5 -48.35 -17.37 -25.84
N MET A 6 -47.32 -18.14 -25.45
CA MET A 6 -45.93 -17.69 -25.50
C MET A 6 -45.60 -17.26 -26.93
N PRO A 7 -44.91 -16.13 -27.14
CA PRO A 7 -44.48 -15.73 -28.47
C PRO A 7 -43.58 -16.82 -29.06
N SER A 8 -43.78 -17.13 -30.34
CA SER A 8 -42.93 -18.08 -31.03
C SER A 8 -41.50 -17.53 -31.10
N LEU A 9 -40.50 -18.42 -31.19
CA LEU A 9 -39.09 -18.04 -31.33
C LEU A 9 -38.85 -17.03 -32.48
N LYS A 10 -39.69 -17.12 -33.52
CA LYS A 10 -39.71 -16.21 -34.67
C LYS A 10 -40.19 -14.81 -34.29
N THR A 11 -41.19 -14.70 -33.41
CA THR A 11 -41.72 -13.43 -32.91
C THR A 11 -40.69 -12.72 -32.02
N SER A 12 -39.99 -13.46 -31.14
CA SER A 12 -38.90 -12.87 -30.34
C SER A 12 -37.69 -12.47 -31.19
N TYR A 13 -37.44 -13.17 -32.30
CA TYR A 13 -36.42 -12.82 -33.29
C TYR A 13 -36.76 -11.54 -34.06
N GLU A 14 -38.01 -11.39 -34.51
CA GLU A 14 -38.51 -10.18 -35.19
C GLU A 14 -38.47 -8.94 -34.25
N VAL A 15 -38.87 -9.08 -32.99
CA VAL A 15 -38.76 -8.01 -31.98
C VAL A 15 -37.30 -7.62 -31.69
N GLY A 16 -36.39 -8.60 -31.69
CA GLY A 16 -34.96 -8.34 -31.54
C GLY A 16 -34.35 -7.60 -32.74
N LEU A 17 -34.83 -7.88 -33.96
CA LEU A 17 -34.46 -7.16 -35.17
C LEU A 17 -35.01 -5.73 -35.18
N ASP A 18 -36.27 -5.54 -34.80
CA ASP A 18 -36.89 -4.21 -34.69
C ASP A 18 -36.19 -3.33 -33.65
N PHE A 19 -35.73 -3.92 -32.53
CA PHE A 19 -34.96 -3.21 -31.51
C PHE A 19 -33.54 -2.82 -32.00
N LEU A 20 -32.91 -3.65 -32.82
CA LEU A 20 -31.63 -3.34 -33.45
C LEU A 20 -31.78 -2.30 -34.56
N GLU A 21 -32.88 -2.31 -35.30
CA GLU A 21 -33.22 -1.30 -36.30
C GLU A 21 -33.53 0.06 -35.64
N PHE A 22 -34.23 0.04 -34.50
CA PHE A 22 -34.46 1.20 -33.63
C PHE A 22 -33.16 1.85 -33.14
N LEU A 23 -32.16 1.04 -32.75
CA LEU A 23 -30.85 1.56 -32.33
C LEU A 23 -29.98 2.02 -33.52
N GLY A 24 -30.22 1.46 -34.71
CA GLY A 24 -29.44 1.71 -35.92
C GLY A 24 -29.86 2.95 -36.71
N GLN A 25 -31.15 3.31 -36.73
CA GLN A 25 -31.65 4.43 -37.54
C GLN A 25 -31.90 5.68 -36.68
N ARG A 26 -30.96 6.63 -36.73
CA ARG A 26 -31.15 8.01 -36.26
C ARG A 26 -32.16 8.77 -37.13
N ILE A 27 -33.45 8.43 -37.08
CA ILE A 27 -34.53 9.30 -37.59
C ILE A 27 -35.68 9.30 -36.58
N SER A 28 -35.99 10.49 -36.07
CA SER A 28 -37.04 10.82 -35.11
C SER A 28 -38.38 10.13 -35.40
N LYS A 29 -38.85 9.29 -34.47
CA LYS A 29 -40.29 9.11 -34.20
C LYS A 29 -40.60 9.65 -32.81
N THR A 30 -41.67 10.43 -32.72
CA THR A 30 -41.90 11.48 -31.71
C THR A 30 -42.78 11.06 -30.53
N ASP A 31 -43.06 9.77 -30.30
CA ASP A 31 -43.89 9.39 -29.16
C ASP A 31 -43.13 8.69 -28.04
N ARG A 32 -42.83 9.48 -27.01
CA ARG A 32 -42.13 9.07 -25.79
C ARG A 32 -42.99 8.15 -24.91
N ASN A 33 -44.31 8.11 -25.12
CA ASN A 33 -45.23 7.26 -24.35
C ASN A 33 -45.21 5.81 -24.83
N GLU A 34 -45.14 5.58 -26.14
CA GLU A 34 -45.09 4.24 -26.73
C GLU A 34 -43.81 3.48 -26.31
N LEU A 35 -42.66 4.17 -26.26
CA LEU A 35 -41.40 3.65 -25.73
C LEU A 35 -41.46 3.32 -24.23
N ARG A 36 -42.22 4.10 -23.45
CA ARG A 36 -42.42 3.86 -22.02
C ARG A 36 -43.29 2.63 -21.79
N ASP A 37 -44.27 2.41 -22.64
CA ASP A 37 -45.22 1.31 -22.52
C ASP A 37 -44.58 -0.04 -22.92
N ILE A 38 -43.70 -0.07 -23.93
CA ILE A 38 -42.90 -1.27 -24.26
C ILE A 38 -41.98 -1.65 -23.10
N TYR A 39 -41.27 -0.68 -22.51
CA TYR A 39 -40.40 -0.91 -21.35
C TYR A 39 -41.17 -1.43 -20.13
N ASN A 40 -42.34 -0.84 -19.85
CA ASN A 40 -43.17 -1.23 -18.71
C ASN A 40 -43.82 -2.60 -18.91
N PHE A 41 -44.21 -2.96 -20.14
CA PHE A 41 -44.90 -4.21 -20.42
C PHE A 41 -43.96 -5.43 -20.38
N GLU A 42 -42.72 -5.30 -20.89
CA GLU A 42 -41.79 -6.44 -20.97
C GLU A 42 -40.87 -6.59 -19.74
N PHE A 43 -40.48 -5.50 -19.05
CA PHE A 43 -39.44 -5.58 -18.01
C PHE A 43 -39.94 -5.45 -16.56
N ILE A 44 -41.07 -4.77 -16.31
CA ILE A 44 -41.54 -4.51 -14.95
C ILE A 44 -42.55 -5.56 -14.44
N ARG A 45 -43.32 -6.20 -15.32
CA ARG A 45 -44.50 -6.99 -14.91
C ARG A 45 -44.21 -8.35 -14.23
N PHE A 46 -42.97 -8.82 -14.20
CA PHE A 46 -42.60 -10.09 -13.54
C PHE A 46 -41.94 -9.93 -12.16
N ALA A 47 -41.92 -8.72 -11.59
CA ALA A 47 -41.38 -8.45 -10.25
C ALA A 47 -42.24 -8.99 -9.09
N THR A 48 -43.37 -9.63 -9.38
CA THR A 48 -44.26 -10.25 -8.37
C THR A 48 -44.53 -11.71 -8.69
N VAL A 49 -43.56 -12.60 -8.45
CA VAL A 49 -43.79 -14.05 -8.44
C VAL A 49 -43.10 -14.66 -7.21
N THR A 50 -43.86 -15.48 -6.47
CA THR A 50 -43.47 -16.14 -5.20
C THR A 50 -42.47 -17.27 -5.38
N GLN A 51 -41.82 -17.62 -4.27
CA GLN A 51 -40.53 -18.32 -4.09
C GLN A 51 -40.33 -19.69 -4.77
N SER A 52 -41.35 -20.33 -5.34
CA SER A 52 -41.26 -21.72 -5.85
C SER A 52 -40.92 -21.87 -7.35
N HIS A 53 -40.90 -20.79 -8.13
CA HIS A 53 -40.57 -20.83 -9.57
C HIS A 53 -39.18 -20.27 -9.94
N LEU A 54 -38.33 -19.98 -8.95
CA LEU A 54 -37.00 -19.41 -9.17
C LEU A 54 -36.05 -20.35 -9.94
N LEU A 55 -36.14 -21.66 -9.76
CA LEU A 55 -35.22 -22.61 -10.42
C LEU A 55 -35.45 -22.71 -11.96
N SER A 56 -36.70 -22.61 -12.43
CA SER A 56 -37.01 -22.68 -13.87
C SER A 56 -36.73 -21.37 -14.60
N VAL A 57 -36.94 -20.22 -13.94
CA VAL A 57 -36.58 -18.89 -14.48
C VAL A 57 -35.05 -18.71 -14.54
N TRP A 58 -34.32 -19.27 -13.58
CA TRP A 58 -32.84 -19.28 -13.61
C TRP A 58 -32.28 -20.21 -14.70
N PHE A 59 -32.87 -21.39 -14.89
CA PHE A 59 -32.48 -22.29 -15.98
C PHE A 59 -32.70 -21.66 -17.36
N TYR A 60 -33.82 -20.95 -17.54
CA TYR A 60 -34.12 -20.24 -18.79
C TYR A 60 -33.17 -19.05 -19.02
N ARG A 61 -32.83 -18.26 -17.99
CA ARG A 61 -31.82 -17.19 -18.08
C ARG A 61 -30.43 -17.70 -18.44
N ILE A 62 -30.03 -18.89 -17.97
CA ILE A 62 -28.74 -19.51 -18.30
C ILE A 62 -28.70 -19.95 -19.77
N HIS A 63 -29.79 -20.51 -20.30
CA HIS A 63 -29.86 -20.93 -21.71
C HIS A 63 -30.02 -19.76 -22.69
N SER A 64 -30.81 -18.73 -22.36
CA SER A 64 -30.92 -17.51 -23.19
C SER A 64 -29.59 -16.77 -23.29
N CYS A 65 -28.78 -16.77 -22.21
CA CYS A 65 -27.43 -16.21 -22.24
C CYS A 65 -26.48 -17.08 -23.08
N GLN A 66 -26.58 -18.42 -23.05
CA GLN A 66 -25.77 -19.30 -23.90
C GLN A 66 -26.05 -19.12 -25.40
N VAL A 67 -27.29 -18.84 -25.79
CA VAL A 67 -27.68 -18.57 -27.18
C VAL A 67 -27.19 -17.19 -27.65
N LEU A 68 -27.25 -16.17 -26.78
CA LEU A 68 -26.62 -14.86 -27.03
C LEU A 68 -25.10 -14.98 -27.13
N LEU A 69 -24.47 -15.82 -26.31
CA LEU A 69 -23.04 -16.13 -26.38
C LEU A 69 -22.67 -16.73 -27.75
N TYR A 70 -23.46 -17.65 -28.31
CA TYR A 70 -23.18 -18.27 -29.60
C TYR A 70 -23.29 -17.29 -30.79
N PHE A 71 -24.21 -16.31 -30.71
CA PHE A 71 -24.40 -15.29 -31.75
C PHE A 71 -23.36 -14.17 -31.71
N VAL A 72 -22.84 -13.81 -30.53
CA VAL A 72 -21.75 -12.82 -30.40
C VAL A 72 -20.42 -13.35 -30.95
N PHE A 73 -20.23 -14.67 -31.02
CA PHE A 73 -19.07 -15.28 -31.69
C PHE A 73 -19.13 -15.20 -33.23
N ALA A 74 -20.28 -14.88 -33.82
CA ALA A 74 -20.50 -14.99 -35.27
C ALA A 74 -20.53 -13.66 -36.04
N SER A 75 -20.61 -12.49 -35.38
CA SER A 75 -20.75 -11.19 -36.06
C SER A 75 -19.55 -10.25 -35.84
N GLU A 76 -19.21 -9.51 -36.90
CA GLU A 76 -17.87 -8.97 -37.19
C GLU A 76 -17.26 -7.99 -36.17
N LYS A 77 -15.91 -8.04 -36.14
CA LYS A 77 -14.96 -7.28 -35.30
C LYS A 77 -15.12 -5.75 -35.25
N HIS A 78 -15.98 -5.13 -36.06
CA HIS A 78 -16.01 -3.68 -36.24
C HIS A 78 -17.01 -2.94 -35.34
N VAL A 79 -18.17 -3.53 -35.04
CA VAL A 79 -19.24 -2.87 -34.25
C VAL A 79 -18.92 -2.86 -32.75
N MET A 80 -18.23 -3.90 -32.25
CA MET A 80 -17.88 -4.05 -30.82
C MET A 80 -16.78 -3.09 -30.33
N LYS A 81 -16.00 -2.48 -31.24
CA LYS A 81 -14.97 -1.50 -30.88
C LYS A 81 -15.57 -0.15 -30.48
N GLN A 82 -16.70 0.27 -31.07
CA GLN A 82 -17.33 1.55 -30.76
C GLN A 82 -18.14 1.51 -29.45
N CYS A 83 -18.83 0.40 -29.15
CA CYS A 83 -19.56 0.24 -27.89
C CYS A 83 -18.62 0.15 -26.67
N ALA A 84 -17.46 -0.50 -26.82
CA ALA A 84 -16.46 -0.58 -25.76
C ALA A 84 -15.89 0.81 -25.40
N ILE A 85 -15.68 1.69 -26.39
CA ILE A 85 -15.17 3.05 -26.17
C ILE A 85 -16.21 3.91 -25.43
N TYR A 86 -17.49 3.80 -25.80
CA TYR A 86 -18.56 4.57 -25.15
C TYR A 86 -18.86 4.09 -23.71
N MET A 87 -18.77 2.78 -23.45
CA MET A 87 -18.92 2.24 -22.08
C MET A 87 -17.68 2.48 -21.21
N TYR A 88 -16.49 2.47 -21.79
CA TYR A 88 -15.25 2.88 -21.09
C TYR A 88 -15.30 4.36 -20.72
N ASP A 89 -15.93 5.20 -21.56
CA ASP A 89 -16.17 6.60 -21.26
C ASP A 89 -17.21 6.79 -20.13
N CYS A 90 -18.29 6.00 -20.08
CA CYS A 90 -19.22 6.03 -18.95
C CYS A 90 -18.59 5.51 -17.65
N LEU A 91 -17.77 4.45 -17.68
CA LEU A 91 -17.10 3.89 -16.50
C LEU A 91 -15.91 4.71 -16.03
N CYS A 92 -15.19 5.39 -16.93
CA CYS A 92 -14.21 6.40 -16.54
C CYS A 92 -14.92 7.61 -15.93
N VAL A 93 -16.02 8.09 -16.48
CA VAL A 93 -16.75 9.21 -15.86
C VAL A 93 -17.31 8.82 -14.48
N ILE A 94 -17.69 7.56 -14.26
CA ILE A 94 -18.16 7.06 -12.95
C ILE A 94 -16.99 6.79 -11.98
N SER A 95 -15.81 6.35 -12.45
CA SER A 95 -14.62 6.17 -11.59
C SER A 95 -13.86 7.48 -11.31
N TYR A 96 -14.10 8.53 -12.10
CA TYR A 96 -13.50 9.86 -11.93
C TYR A 96 -14.47 10.89 -11.33
N HIS A 97 -15.71 10.51 -11.01
CA HIS A 97 -16.56 11.30 -10.13
C HIS A 97 -16.41 10.77 -8.71
N CYS A 98 -15.50 11.42 -7.98
CA CYS A 98 -15.46 11.39 -6.52
C CYS A 98 -16.89 11.46 -5.95
N PRO A 99 -17.36 10.44 -5.21
CA PRO A 99 -18.51 10.63 -4.32
C PRO A 99 -18.14 11.49 -3.10
N GLY A 100 -16.84 11.78 -2.89
CA GLY A 100 -16.35 12.55 -1.75
C GLY A 100 -16.43 14.08 -1.85
N SER A 101 -16.89 14.66 -2.96
CA SER A 101 -16.79 16.12 -3.21
C SER A 101 -18.05 16.95 -2.95
N VAL A 102 -19.15 16.35 -2.49
CA VAL A 102 -20.36 17.14 -2.16
C VAL A 102 -20.23 17.83 -0.79
N SER A 103 -19.56 17.22 0.21
CA SER A 103 -19.23 17.90 1.47
C SER A 103 -18.18 19.01 1.28
N PHE A 104 -17.23 18.80 0.36
CA PHE A 104 -16.12 19.74 0.13
C PHE A 104 -16.56 21.08 -0.46
N TYR A 105 -17.54 21.06 -1.37
CA TYR A 105 -18.10 22.30 -1.91
C TYR A 105 -18.94 23.04 -0.87
N ILE A 106 -19.49 22.33 0.12
CA ILE A 106 -20.34 22.89 1.16
C ILE A 106 -19.49 23.51 2.28
N ASP A 107 -18.39 22.86 2.69
CA ASP A 107 -17.51 23.36 3.76
C ASP A 107 -16.57 24.49 3.30
N ALA A 108 -16.04 24.43 2.07
CA ALA A 108 -15.13 25.46 1.56
C ALA A 108 -15.85 26.77 1.20
N ILE A 109 -17.09 26.69 0.71
CA ILE A 109 -17.93 27.87 0.44
C ILE A 109 -18.39 28.51 1.76
N ALA A 110 -18.74 27.71 2.78
CA ALA A 110 -19.10 28.21 4.10
C ALA A 110 -17.91 28.90 4.82
N LEU A 111 -16.71 28.32 4.78
CA LEU A 111 -15.53 28.92 5.41
C LEU A 111 -15.08 30.22 4.72
N ALA A 112 -15.18 30.27 3.38
CA ALA A 112 -14.88 31.49 2.63
C ALA A 112 -15.81 32.66 2.98
N ASP A 113 -17.06 32.38 3.36
CA ASP A 113 -17.99 33.40 3.86
C ASP A 113 -17.70 33.80 5.32
N LEU A 114 -17.27 32.84 6.15
CA LEU A 114 -16.89 33.10 7.54
C LEU A 114 -15.60 33.94 7.67
N ILE A 115 -14.68 33.82 6.71
CA ILE A 115 -13.42 34.58 6.71
C ILE A 115 -13.61 36.03 6.25
N LYS A 116 -14.64 36.34 5.46
CA LYS A 116 -14.83 37.71 4.95
C LYS A 116 -15.22 38.68 6.06
N ASP A 117 -14.69 39.90 5.96
CA ASP A 117 -15.21 41.04 6.68
C ASP A 117 -16.68 41.27 6.29
N LYS A 118 -17.55 41.49 7.28
CA LYS A 118 -18.99 41.65 7.08
C LYS A 118 -19.64 42.44 8.21
N GLY A 119 -20.85 42.95 7.95
CA GLY A 119 -21.59 43.76 8.91
C GLY A 119 -20.92 45.08 9.29
N GLY A 120 -20.10 45.65 8.39
CA GLY A 120 -19.33 46.88 8.65
C GLY A 120 -18.08 46.68 9.51
N VAL A 121 -17.80 45.46 9.99
CA VAL A 121 -16.64 45.16 10.83
C VAL A 121 -15.48 44.64 9.96
N GLU A 122 -14.32 45.25 10.10
CA GLU A 122 -13.06 44.80 9.52
C GLU A 122 -12.14 44.25 10.61
N ILE A 123 -11.62 43.03 10.43
CA ILE A 123 -10.61 42.46 11.33
C ILE A 123 -9.25 42.35 10.62
N THR A 124 -8.32 43.20 11.02
CA THR A 124 -6.92 43.17 10.58
C THR A 124 -6.01 42.58 11.65
N SER A 125 -4.73 42.35 11.33
CA SER A 125 -3.79 41.73 12.27
C SER A 125 -2.37 42.24 12.12
N VAL A 126 -1.60 42.14 13.21
CA VAL A 126 -0.15 42.34 13.24
C VAL A 126 0.48 41.06 13.81
N PRO A 127 1.25 40.27 13.03
CA PRO A 127 1.61 40.46 11.62
C PRO A 127 0.41 40.42 10.65
N LYS A 128 0.55 41.04 9.46
CA LYS A 128 -0.54 41.20 8.49
C LYS A 128 -1.06 39.85 7.96
N ALA A 129 -2.36 39.61 8.10
CA ALA A 129 -3.04 38.48 7.47
C ALA A 129 -3.05 38.56 5.93
N THR A 130 -2.93 37.42 5.27
CA THR A 130 -3.16 37.25 3.83
C THR A 130 -4.34 36.30 3.63
N LYS A 131 -5.41 36.76 2.98
CA LYS A 131 -6.67 35.99 2.81
C LYS A 131 -7.25 35.45 4.13
N GLY A 132 -7.21 36.26 5.19
CA GLY A 132 -7.75 35.91 6.52
C GLY A 132 -6.87 34.97 7.35
N LYS A 133 -5.68 34.62 6.88
CA LYS A 133 -4.70 33.80 7.60
C LYS A 133 -3.44 34.59 7.96
N VAL A 134 -3.04 34.52 9.23
CA VAL A 134 -1.78 35.06 9.74
C VAL A 134 -0.78 33.90 9.87
N THR A 135 0.29 33.91 9.08
CA THR A 135 1.39 32.95 9.21
C THR A 135 2.65 33.69 9.60
N PHE A 136 3.36 33.19 10.61
CA PHE A 136 4.62 33.79 11.08
C PHE A 136 5.64 32.72 11.50
N ILE A 137 6.91 33.07 11.32
CA ILE A 137 8.04 32.16 11.60
C ILE A 137 8.66 32.54 12.95
N ILE A 138 8.69 31.60 13.89
CA ILE A 138 9.38 31.74 15.16
C ILE A 138 10.77 31.12 15.01
N LYS A 139 11.81 31.97 15.06
CA LYS A 139 13.22 31.54 14.92
C LYS A 139 13.83 31.00 16.23
N GLU A 140 13.33 31.46 17.38
CA GLU A 140 13.85 31.11 18.70
C GLU A 140 12.75 30.47 19.56
N GLN A 141 12.98 29.22 20.00
CA GLN A 141 12.06 28.49 20.88
C GLN A 141 11.96 29.16 22.26
N GLY A 142 10.77 29.09 22.87
CA GLY A 142 10.50 29.59 24.22
C GLY A 142 10.29 31.10 24.34
N LYS A 143 10.52 31.87 23.26
CA LYS A 143 10.21 33.29 23.20
C LYS A 143 8.71 33.52 23.02
N LEU A 144 8.16 34.48 23.77
CA LEU A 144 6.77 34.89 23.60
C LEU A 144 6.62 35.66 22.28
N PHE A 145 5.66 35.23 21.46
CA PHE A 145 5.26 35.93 20.25
C PHE A 145 3.80 36.36 20.36
N VAL A 146 3.47 37.57 19.90
CA VAL A 146 2.12 38.13 20.05
C VAL A 146 1.54 38.46 18.68
N VAL A 147 0.36 37.91 18.38
CA VAL A 147 -0.47 38.32 17.25
C VAL A 147 -1.57 39.23 17.78
N LYS A 148 -1.64 40.45 17.27
CA LYS A 148 -2.69 41.42 17.64
C LYS A 148 -3.75 41.44 16.55
N PHE A 149 -5.00 41.14 16.90
CA PHE A 149 -6.15 41.34 16.03
C PHE A 149 -6.78 42.69 16.30
N HIS A 150 -6.82 43.53 15.28
CA HIS A 150 -7.47 44.84 15.34
C HIS A 150 -8.86 44.72 14.72
N ILE A 151 -9.88 44.83 15.57
CA ILE A 151 -11.29 44.79 15.21
C ILE A 151 -11.73 46.24 15.05
N VAL A 152 -12.17 46.64 13.86
CA VAL A 152 -12.54 48.02 13.55
C VAL A 152 -13.96 48.06 13.01
N ASN A 153 -14.82 48.91 13.58
CA ASN A 153 -16.12 49.19 13.00
C ASN A 153 -15.99 50.28 11.91
N ARG A 154 -16.10 49.90 10.64
CA ARG A 154 -16.17 50.81 9.49
C ARG A 154 -17.59 51.02 8.95
N GLY A 155 -18.59 50.45 9.62
CA GLY A 155 -19.99 50.64 9.27
C GLY A 155 -20.51 52.01 9.72
N GLU A 156 -21.74 52.31 9.32
CA GLU A 156 -22.43 53.56 9.67
C GLU A 156 -23.19 53.48 11.01
N ARG A 157 -23.29 52.29 11.61
CA ARG A 157 -24.04 52.03 12.86
C ARG A 157 -23.15 51.35 13.89
N CYS A 158 -23.51 51.48 15.16
CA CYS A 158 -22.81 50.78 16.23
C CYS A 158 -23.04 49.26 16.15
N VAL A 159 -22.05 48.50 16.60
CA VAL A 159 -22.10 47.03 16.64
C VAL A 159 -21.58 46.54 17.98
N TYR A 160 -22.24 45.54 18.56
CA TYR A 160 -21.76 44.89 19.77
C TYR A 160 -20.78 43.78 19.39
N PHE A 161 -19.54 43.86 19.88
CA PHE A 161 -18.63 42.72 19.95
C PHE A 161 -19.03 41.87 21.16
N THR A 162 -19.57 40.68 20.93
CA THR A 162 -20.28 39.92 21.97
C THR A 162 -19.49 38.72 22.47
N TYR A 163 -18.67 38.10 21.64
CA TYR A 163 -17.96 36.88 22.02
C TYR A 163 -16.75 36.65 21.13
N TYR A 164 -15.71 36.02 21.67
CA TYR A 164 -14.61 35.49 20.88
C TYR A 164 -14.03 34.26 21.55
N THR A 165 -13.43 33.39 20.74
CA THR A 165 -12.74 32.19 21.24
C THR A 165 -11.79 31.66 20.18
N ALA A 166 -10.85 30.81 20.59
CA ALA A 166 -10.16 29.94 19.66
C ALA A 166 -10.94 28.63 19.55
N LEU A 167 -11.31 28.24 18.33
CA LEU A 167 -12.09 27.03 18.07
C LEU A 167 -11.32 25.78 18.47
N HIS A 168 -10.01 25.74 18.19
CA HIS A 168 -9.09 24.70 18.62
C HIS A 168 -8.24 25.28 19.74
N LYS A 169 -8.38 24.82 20.99
CA LYS A 169 -7.43 25.25 22.04
C LYS A 169 -6.17 24.41 21.94
N MET A 170 -5.04 25.11 21.90
CA MET A 170 -3.74 24.52 22.14
C MET A 170 -3.12 25.23 23.34
N ARG A 171 -2.54 24.49 24.30
CA ARG A 171 -1.91 25.12 25.48
C ARG A 171 -0.73 26.02 25.14
N CYS A 172 -0.19 25.92 23.93
CA CYS A 172 0.88 26.77 23.44
C CYS A 172 0.44 28.20 23.09
N PHE A 173 -0.85 28.53 23.17
CA PHE A 173 -1.32 29.92 23.06
C PHE A 173 -2.32 30.32 24.15
N THR A 174 -2.34 31.62 24.46
CA THR A 174 -3.28 32.24 25.41
C THR A 174 -3.93 33.47 24.79
N LEU A 175 -5.22 33.66 25.04
CA LEU A 175 -5.95 34.85 24.62
C LEU A 175 -5.85 35.93 25.70
N VAL A 176 -5.52 37.15 25.30
CA VAL A 176 -5.43 38.31 26.18
C VAL A 176 -6.33 39.41 25.64
N ASP A 177 -7.17 39.92 26.52
CA ASP A 177 -8.23 40.89 26.24
C ASP A 177 -8.46 41.74 27.50
N GLU A 178 -8.22 43.05 27.38
CA GLU A 178 -8.26 43.97 28.51
C GLU A 178 -9.66 44.07 29.15
N ARG A 179 -10.72 44.04 28.34
CA ARG A 179 -12.12 44.20 28.79
C ARG A 179 -12.85 42.88 29.01
N ARG A 180 -12.23 41.74 28.71
CA ARG A 180 -12.79 40.38 28.88
C ARG A 180 -14.19 40.23 28.27
N VAL A 181 -14.34 40.69 27.02
CA VAL A 181 -15.59 40.72 26.27
C VAL A 181 -16.21 39.32 26.22
N ASN A 182 -17.49 39.23 26.58
CA ASN A 182 -18.25 37.98 26.57
C ASN A 182 -19.75 38.27 26.43
N ARG A 183 -20.58 37.23 26.24
CA ARG A 183 -22.00 37.42 25.96
C ARG A 183 -22.78 38.10 27.11
N VAL A 184 -22.23 38.11 28.32
CA VAL A 184 -22.79 38.82 29.50
C VAL A 184 -22.30 40.26 29.58
N SER A 185 -21.11 40.55 29.06
CA SER A 185 -20.49 41.88 29.02
C SER A 185 -19.98 42.19 27.60
N PRO A 186 -20.89 42.51 26.66
CA PRO A 186 -20.52 42.85 25.29
C PRO A 186 -19.91 44.25 25.21
N LEU A 187 -19.00 44.46 24.25
CA LEU A 187 -18.38 45.75 23.98
C LEU A 187 -19.10 46.43 22.81
N LEU A 188 -19.70 47.60 23.04
CA LEU A 188 -20.23 48.43 21.96
C LEU A 188 -19.07 49.09 21.21
N LEU A 189 -19.05 48.97 19.89
CA LEU A 189 -18.12 49.62 18.98
C LEU A 189 -18.88 50.60 18.08
N CYS A 190 -18.70 51.90 18.32
CA CYS A 190 -19.25 52.96 17.47
C CYS A 190 -18.50 53.06 16.13
N PRO A 191 -19.10 53.68 15.09
CA PRO A 191 -18.41 53.93 13.82
C PRO A 191 -17.04 54.58 14.02
N GLY A 192 -15.99 53.97 13.46
CA GLY A 192 -14.61 54.42 13.56
C GLY A 192 -13.83 53.91 14.78
N GLU A 193 -14.49 53.31 15.78
CA GLU A 193 -13.81 52.75 16.94
C GLU A 193 -13.10 51.43 16.61
N SER A 194 -12.05 51.13 17.38
CA SER A 194 -11.27 49.91 17.23
C SER A 194 -10.96 49.25 18.57
N TYR A 195 -10.83 47.93 18.56
CA TYR A 195 -10.50 47.13 19.72
C TYR A 195 -9.44 46.06 19.37
N VAL A 196 -8.63 45.68 20.36
CA VAL A 196 -7.54 44.73 20.15
C VAL A 196 -7.73 43.48 20.99
N VAL A 197 -7.66 42.33 20.33
CA VAL A 197 -7.56 41.02 20.99
C VAL A 197 -6.19 40.44 20.66
N GLU A 198 -5.44 40.04 21.68
CA GLU A 198 -4.09 39.49 21.50
C GLU A 198 -4.08 37.97 21.65
N VAL A 199 -3.31 37.30 20.78
CA VAL A 199 -3.01 35.86 20.87
C VAL A 199 -1.52 35.71 21.15
N HIS A 200 -1.21 35.18 22.32
CA HIS A 200 0.15 35.03 22.84
C HIS A 200 0.61 33.59 22.60
N TYR A 201 1.69 33.40 21.85
CA TYR A 201 2.30 32.10 21.55
C TYR A 201 3.59 31.91 22.34
N LYS A 202 3.70 30.80 23.09
CA LYS A 202 4.94 30.39 23.75
C LYS A 202 5.20 28.91 23.44
N ILE A 203 6.06 28.66 22.45
CA ILE A 203 6.28 27.33 21.88
C ILE A 203 7.71 26.85 22.15
N HIS A 204 7.84 25.64 22.67
CA HIS A 204 9.13 25.00 23.00
C HIS A 204 9.54 23.89 22.02
N HIS A 205 8.74 23.61 20.99
CA HIS A 205 8.93 22.50 20.06
C HIS A 205 8.94 22.99 18.60
N GLN A 206 9.62 22.24 17.72
CA GLN A 206 9.53 22.47 16.27
C GLN A 206 8.16 22.02 15.75
N GLY A 207 7.62 22.72 14.75
CA GLY A 207 6.32 22.37 14.17
C GLY A 207 5.47 23.54 13.69
N HIS A 208 4.27 23.17 13.28
CA HIS A 208 3.18 24.02 12.82
C HIS A 208 2.07 23.98 13.86
N PHE A 209 1.71 25.14 14.40
CA PHE A 209 0.74 25.28 15.48
C PHE A 209 -0.41 26.18 14.98
N PRO A 210 -1.42 25.62 14.30
CA PRO A 210 -2.56 26.37 13.81
C PRO A 210 -3.59 26.63 14.92
N ALA A 211 -4.23 27.79 14.86
CA ALA A 211 -5.38 28.16 15.67
C ALA A 211 -6.40 28.91 14.81
N THR A 212 -7.69 28.61 15.01
CA THR A 212 -8.78 29.30 14.32
C THR A 212 -9.51 30.18 15.32
N MET A 213 -9.43 31.50 15.13
CA MET A 213 -10.07 32.51 15.94
C MET A 213 -11.49 32.78 15.43
N TYR A 214 -12.44 32.77 16.35
CA TYR A 214 -13.84 33.08 16.12
C TYR A 214 -14.19 34.38 16.84
N PHE A 215 -14.82 35.31 16.13
CA PHE A 215 -15.31 36.59 16.66
C PHE A 215 -16.80 36.74 16.33
N GLU A 216 -17.62 37.03 17.32
CA GLU A 216 -19.07 37.19 17.23
C GLU A 216 -19.47 38.65 17.42
N PHE A 217 -20.37 39.11 16.56
CA PHE A 217 -20.88 40.47 16.56
C PHE A 217 -22.39 40.47 16.45
N CYS A 218 -23.04 41.45 17.08
CA CYS A 218 -24.48 41.69 16.95
C CYS A 218 -24.72 43.15 16.56
N PRO A 219 -25.34 43.42 15.38
CA PRO A 219 -25.73 44.78 15.00
C PRO A 219 -26.68 45.39 16.02
N GLU A 220 -26.56 46.70 16.24
CA GLU A 220 -27.60 47.44 16.96
C GLU A 220 -28.88 47.49 16.12
N ALA A 221 -29.99 47.04 16.70
CA ALA A 221 -31.30 47.05 16.06
C ALA A 221 -32.37 47.61 17.00
N ASP A 222 -33.38 48.22 16.38
CA ASP A 222 -34.53 48.80 17.04
C ASP A 222 -35.80 48.10 16.50
N PRO A 223 -36.55 47.31 17.31
CA PRO A 223 -36.38 47.11 18.74
C PRO A 223 -35.19 46.21 19.13
N PRO A 224 -34.62 46.37 20.34
CA PRO A 224 -33.47 45.61 20.84
C PRO A 224 -33.70 44.10 20.78
N GLY A 225 -32.73 43.35 20.26
CA GLY A 225 -32.77 41.88 20.19
C GLY A 225 -33.37 41.27 18.91
N THR A 226 -33.74 42.11 17.93
CA THR A 226 -34.23 41.66 16.61
C THR A 226 -33.12 41.38 15.59
N ALA A 227 -31.92 41.92 15.80
CA ALA A 227 -30.76 41.68 14.93
C ALA A 227 -30.24 40.25 15.08
N LYS A 228 -29.98 39.60 13.94
CA LYS A 228 -29.26 38.32 13.92
C LYS A 228 -27.76 38.57 14.15
N PRO A 229 -27.11 37.86 15.09
CA PRO A 229 -25.66 37.93 15.24
C PRO A 229 -24.97 37.33 14.01
N PHE A 230 -23.78 37.84 13.71
CA PHE A 230 -22.90 37.32 12.67
C PHE A 230 -21.51 37.06 13.25
N CYS A 231 -20.70 36.27 12.56
CA CYS A 231 -19.35 35.96 13.01
C CYS A 231 -18.31 36.11 11.90
N ILE A 232 -17.10 36.46 12.31
CA ILE A 232 -15.93 36.56 11.45
C ILE A 232 -14.86 35.62 12.01
N VAL A 233 -14.24 34.84 11.13
CA VAL A 233 -13.19 33.87 11.47
C VAL A 233 -11.84 34.33 10.93
N ARG A 234 -10.78 34.09 11.71
CA ARG A 234 -9.38 34.31 11.30
C ARG A 234 -8.54 33.09 11.63
N GLU A 235 -7.69 32.69 10.70
CA GLU A 235 -6.72 31.63 10.95
C GLU A 235 -5.38 32.23 11.38
N VAL A 236 -4.72 31.56 12.31
CA VAL A 236 -3.36 31.88 12.76
C VAL A 236 -2.53 30.62 12.70
N GLU A 237 -1.32 30.71 12.21
CA GLU A 237 -0.37 29.60 12.16
C GLU A 237 1.00 30.08 12.60
N ALA A 238 1.46 29.58 13.74
CA ALA A 238 2.84 29.73 14.18
C ALA A 238 3.68 28.60 13.60
N VAL A 239 4.78 28.94 12.91
CA VAL A 239 5.70 27.97 12.32
C VAL A 239 7.06 28.10 12.99
N VAL A 240 7.49 27.04 13.67
CA VAL A 240 8.84 26.92 14.25
C VAL A 240 9.65 26.01 13.33
N GLN A 241 10.52 26.57 12.51
CA GLN A 241 11.30 25.85 11.50
C GLN A 241 12.79 26.21 11.54
N SER A 242 13.66 25.27 11.16
CA SER A 242 15.10 25.51 11.04
C SER A 242 15.49 25.91 9.60
N GLY A 243 16.77 26.27 9.38
CA GLY A 243 17.29 26.52 8.03
C GLY A 243 17.21 25.30 7.10
N LEU A 244 17.09 24.08 7.64
CA LEU A 244 16.88 22.88 6.84
C LEU A 244 15.50 22.87 6.16
N ALA A 245 14.49 23.48 6.79
CA ALA A 245 13.15 23.55 6.24
C ALA A 245 13.08 24.33 4.92
N GLU A 246 13.88 25.39 4.79
CA GLU A 246 13.99 26.18 3.55
C GLU A 246 14.55 25.34 2.39
N THR A 247 15.44 24.39 2.68
CA THR A 247 16.07 23.52 1.66
C THR A 247 15.20 22.32 1.26
N LEU A 248 14.40 21.81 2.20
CA LEU A 248 13.60 20.60 2.03
C LEU A 248 12.11 20.86 1.73
N GLY A 249 11.66 22.12 1.82
CA GLY A 249 10.29 22.53 1.51
C GLY A 249 9.82 22.14 0.08
N PRO A 250 8.53 22.34 -0.22
CA PRO A 250 7.98 22.03 -1.54
C PRO A 250 8.66 22.88 -2.62
N GLU A 251 9.17 22.24 -3.67
CA GLU A 251 9.82 22.94 -4.79
C GLU A 251 8.81 23.70 -5.67
N SER A 252 7.57 23.21 -5.74
CA SER A 252 6.45 23.88 -6.43
C SER A 252 5.10 23.40 -5.87
N PRO A 253 4.00 24.18 -6.02
CA PRO A 253 2.67 23.75 -5.64
C PRO A 253 2.25 22.45 -6.32
N TYR A 254 1.43 21.64 -5.63
CA TYR A 254 0.91 20.40 -6.19
C TYR A 254 -0.10 20.67 -7.32
N ASN A 255 0.06 20.02 -8.47
CA ASN A 255 -0.85 20.07 -9.61
C ASN A 255 -1.20 18.63 -10.07
N PRO A 256 -2.47 18.19 -9.98
CA PRO A 256 -2.87 16.86 -10.41
C PRO A 256 -2.56 16.64 -11.90
N LYS A 257 -1.93 15.51 -12.23
CA LYS A 257 -1.63 15.14 -13.62
C LYS A 257 -2.95 14.91 -14.38
N GLN A 258 -3.24 15.71 -15.39
CA GLN A 258 -4.37 15.48 -16.30
C GLN A 258 -4.03 14.33 -17.26
N ASN A 259 -4.82 13.26 -17.25
CA ASN A 259 -4.70 12.16 -18.20
C ASN A 259 -5.17 12.64 -19.59
N ARG A 260 -4.25 12.68 -20.56
CA ARG A 260 -4.63 12.86 -21.97
C ARG A 260 -5.22 11.54 -22.48
N ARG A 261 -6.47 11.57 -22.97
CA ARG A 261 -7.10 10.43 -23.64
C ARG A 261 -6.25 10.03 -24.86
N LEU A 262 -5.83 8.78 -24.92
CA LEU A 262 -5.27 8.19 -26.13
C LEU A 262 -6.41 7.88 -27.09
N ARG A 263 -6.28 8.34 -28.35
CA ARG A 263 -7.16 7.91 -29.42
C ARG A 263 -6.73 6.50 -29.87
N PRO A 264 -7.68 5.59 -30.18
CA PRO A 264 -7.37 4.37 -30.89
C PRO A 264 -6.99 4.76 -32.33
N GLU A 265 -5.69 4.86 -32.57
CA GLU A 265 -5.11 5.15 -33.88
C GLU A 265 -4.58 3.84 -34.48
N ASN A 266 -4.57 3.71 -35.81
CA ASN A 266 -3.94 2.56 -36.44
C ASN A 266 -2.44 2.62 -36.09
N ARG A 267 -1.89 1.51 -35.57
CA ARG A 267 -0.51 1.43 -35.07
C ARG A 267 0.27 0.39 -35.86
N ILE A 268 1.46 0.76 -36.36
CA ILE A 268 2.47 -0.19 -36.81
C ILE A 268 3.45 -0.38 -35.65
N LEU A 269 3.66 -1.63 -35.23
CA LEU A 269 4.62 -1.96 -34.19
C LEU A 269 5.99 -2.22 -34.81
N GLU A 270 7.01 -1.54 -34.29
CA GLU A 270 8.40 -1.79 -34.63
C GLU A 270 9.14 -2.34 -33.40
N GLU A 271 9.55 -3.61 -33.47
CA GLU A 271 10.17 -4.29 -32.35
C GLU A 271 11.57 -3.76 -32.04
N GLY A 272 11.81 -3.54 -30.75
CA GLY A 272 13.11 -3.16 -30.23
C GLY A 272 14.07 -4.34 -30.09
N VAL A 273 15.24 -4.06 -29.54
CA VAL A 273 16.26 -5.09 -29.29
C VAL A 273 16.23 -5.47 -27.80
N PRO A 274 15.81 -6.69 -27.44
CA PRO A 274 15.82 -7.15 -26.05
C PRO A 274 17.25 -7.29 -25.52
N PRO A 275 17.46 -7.25 -24.19
CA PRO A 275 18.72 -7.69 -23.60
C PRO A 275 18.96 -9.19 -23.88
N GLU A 276 20.23 -9.60 -23.97
CA GLU A 276 20.63 -10.95 -24.42
C GLU A 276 19.89 -12.11 -23.73
N ARG A 277 19.40 -13.06 -24.55
CA ARG A 277 18.82 -14.38 -24.20
C ARG A 277 17.66 -14.39 -23.18
N LEU A 278 16.62 -13.60 -23.45
CA LEU A 278 15.28 -13.83 -22.90
C LEU A 278 14.46 -14.68 -23.87
N ASP A 279 14.70 -15.99 -23.94
CA ASP A 279 13.80 -16.83 -24.74
C ASP A 279 13.37 -18.13 -24.05
N ARG A 280 12.10 -18.45 -24.33
CA ARG A 280 11.18 -19.52 -23.93
C ARG A 280 9.85 -18.88 -23.53
N SER A 281 9.00 -18.74 -24.54
CA SER A 281 7.62 -18.33 -24.40
C SER A 281 6.88 -19.27 -23.43
N ILE A 282 6.12 -18.69 -22.49
CA ILE A 282 5.13 -19.45 -21.74
C ILE A 282 3.87 -19.46 -22.59
N TYR A 283 3.57 -20.59 -23.21
CA TYR A 283 2.25 -20.80 -23.80
C TYR A 283 1.23 -20.84 -22.67
N LEU A 284 0.33 -19.86 -22.65
CA LEU A 284 -0.96 -19.97 -21.97
C LEU A 284 -2.00 -20.23 -23.05
N SER A 285 -3.06 -20.97 -22.71
CA SER A 285 -4.29 -20.97 -23.49
C SER A 285 -4.77 -19.53 -23.72
N ILE A 286 -5.39 -19.29 -24.87
CA ILE A 286 -5.79 -17.96 -25.33
C ILE A 286 -6.66 -17.28 -24.27
N TYR A 287 -6.17 -16.13 -23.81
CA TYR A 287 -6.76 -15.28 -22.79
C TYR A 287 -7.73 -14.28 -23.44
N LEU A 288 -8.95 -14.16 -22.91
CA LEU A 288 -9.99 -13.24 -23.38
C LEU A 288 -9.84 -11.86 -22.70
N SER A 289 -8.83 -11.07 -23.10
CA SER A 289 -8.44 -9.83 -22.38
C SER A 289 -9.32 -8.61 -22.61
N ILE A 290 -10.47 -8.72 -23.27
CA ILE A 290 -11.18 -7.52 -23.76
C ILE A 290 -12.60 -7.37 -23.21
N TYR A 291 -13.18 -8.42 -22.61
CA TYR A 291 -14.59 -8.38 -22.23
C TYR A 291 -14.78 -9.04 -20.87
N LEU A 292 -14.91 -8.25 -19.79
CA LEU A 292 -15.53 -8.60 -18.50
C LEU A 292 -15.03 -7.62 -17.40
N SER A 293 -15.59 -6.42 -17.30
CA SER A 293 -15.53 -5.66 -16.03
C SER A 293 -16.87 -5.80 -15.29
N ILE A 294 -17.97 -5.61 -16.02
CA ILE A 294 -19.34 -5.69 -15.48
C ILE A 294 -19.82 -7.14 -15.27
N TYR A 295 -19.51 -8.05 -16.21
CA TYR A 295 -19.86 -9.47 -16.02
C TYR A 295 -19.00 -10.11 -14.92
N LEU A 296 -17.77 -9.62 -14.74
CA LEU A 296 -16.85 -10.07 -13.69
C LEU A 296 -17.36 -9.67 -12.30
N SER A 297 -17.87 -8.44 -12.13
CA SER A 297 -18.43 -7.98 -10.85
C SER A 297 -19.72 -8.72 -10.46
N ILE A 298 -20.61 -9.01 -11.41
CA ILE A 298 -21.82 -9.80 -11.17
C ILE A 298 -21.46 -11.26 -10.83
N TYR A 299 -20.51 -11.86 -11.55
CA TYR A 299 -20.01 -13.20 -11.25
C TYR A 299 -19.29 -13.25 -9.89
N LEU A 300 -18.55 -12.20 -9.52
CA LEU A 300 -17.91 -12.04 -8.21
C LEU A 300 -18.93 -11.94 -7.08
N SER A 301 -20.00 -11.18 -7.22
CA SER A 301 -21.08 -11.10 -6.22
C SER A 301 -21.73 -12.47 -5.94
N ILE A 302 -21.80 -13.32 -6.98
CA ILE A 302 -22.31 -14.69 -6.87
C ILE A 302 -21.26 -15.63 -6.25
N MET A 303 -19.98 -15.52 -6.65
CA MET A 303 -18.90 -16.38 -6.17
C MET A 303 -18.34 -15.98 -4.80
N SER A 304 -18.49 -14.72 -4.37
CA SER A 304 -17.99 -14.22 -3.08
C SER A 304 -18.74 -14.84 -1.90
N ASN A 305 -20.02 -15.19 -2.10
CA ASN A 305 -20.83 -15.88 -1.10
C ASN A 305 -20.50 -17.38 -0.97
N ILE A 306 -19.65 -17.92 -1.85
CA ILE A 306 -19.27 -19.34 -1.83
C ILE A 306 -17.90 -19.49 -1.15
N ARG A 307 -17.84 -20.31 -0.11
CA ARG A 307 -16.59 -20.66 0.59
C ARG A 307 -15.59 -21.29 -0.40
N LEU A 308 -14.31 -20.91 -0.31
CA LEU A 308 -13.26 -21.50 -1.13
C LEU A 308 -13.13 -23.00 -0.83
N SER A 309 -13.08 -23.80 -1.88
CA SER A 309 -12.99 -25.26 -1.84
C SER A 309 -12.22 -25.78 -3.05
N ALA A 310 -11.79 -27.05 -3.04
CA ALA A 310 -11.06 -27.63 -4.17
C ALA A 310 -11.79 -27.49 -5.53
N PRO A 311 -13.13 -27.68 -5.62
CA PRO A 311 -13.85 -27.54 -6.90
C PRO A 311 -13.94 -26.13 -7.47
N ASN A 312 -13.92 -25.08 -6.64
CA ASN A 312 -14.04 -23.68 -7.10
C ASN A 312 -12.71 -22.92 -7.07
N TYR A 313 -11.63 -23.60 -6.69
CA TYR A 313 -10.31 -23.01 -6.51
C TYR A 313 -9.82 -22.32 -7.78
N LYS A 314 -9.88 -23.04 -8.89
CA LYS A 314 -9.35 -22.58 -10.17
C LYS A 314 -10.07 -21.33 -10.64
N GLU A 315 -11.38 -21.43 -10.80
CA GLU A 315 -12.24 -20.36 -11.32
C GLU A 315 -12.09 -19.10 -10.47
N ARG A 316 -12.06 -19.24 -9.14
CA ARG A 316 -11.91 -18.12 -8.22
C ARG A 316 -10.55 -17.43 -8.34
N PHE A 317 -9.44 -18.15 -8.38
CA PHE A 317 -8.13 -17.50 -8.49
C PHE A 317 -7.88 -16.92 -9.88
N HIS A 318 -8.37 -17.54 -10.96
CA HIS A 318 -8.33 -16.92 -12.29
C HIS A 318 -9.04 -15.56 -12.29
N LEU A 319 -10.26 -15.51 -11.74
CA LEU A 319 -11.06 -14.30 -11.60
C LEU A 319 -10.33 -13.19 -10.85
N LEU A 320 -9.78 -13.50 -9.67
CA LEU A 320 -9.04 -12.54 -8.85
C LEU A 320 -7.77 -12.03 -9.53
N LEU A 321 -7.05 -12.90 -10.25
CA LEU A 321 -5.87 -12.51 -11.02
C LEU A 321 -6.23 -11.59 -12.19
N HIS A 322 -7.37 -11.80 -12.86
CA HIS A 322 -7.84 -10.88 -13.89
C HIS A 322 -8.13 -9.48 -13.32
N LEU A 323 -8.79 -9.39 -12.17
CA LEU A 323 -9.03 -8.11 -11.48
C LEU A 323 -7.73 -7.38 -11.13
N GLU A 324 -6.74 -8.12 -10.64
CA GLU A 324 -5.43 -7.56 -10.32
C GLU A 324 -4.74 -7.07 -11.59
N GLU A 325 -4.77 -7.85 -12.67
CA GLU A 325 -4.19 -7.47 -13.96
C GLU A 325 -4.81 -6.19 -14.53
N ILE A 326 -6.14 -6.09 -14.52
CA ILE A 326 -6.87 -4.89 -14.98
C ILE A 326 -6.42 -3.65 -14.17
N GLN A 327 -6.33 -3.78 -12.84
CA GLN A 327 -5.87 -2.65 -12.03
C GLN A 327 -4.40 -2.30 -12.29
N MET A 328 -3.54 -3.31 -12.49
CA MET A 328 -2.15 -3.09 -12.90
C MET A 328 -2.05 -2.33 -14.22
N GLU A 329 -2.90 -2.63 -15.19
CA GLU A 329 -2.97 -1.92 -16.48
C GLU A 329 -3.46 -0.48 -16.33
N VAL A 330 -4.46 -0.22 -15.48
CA VAL A 330 -4.91 1.15 -15.20
C VAL A 330 -3.81 1.96 -14.52
N ASP A 331 -3.10 1.35 -13.57
CA ASP A 331 -2.10 2.04 -12.79
C ASP A 331 -0.79 2.31 -13.55
N ILE A 332 -0.34 1.38 -14.40
CA ILE A 332 0.89 1.58 -15.19
C ILE A 332 0.75 2.82 -16.10
N LYS A 333 -0.45 3.09 -16.62
CA LYS A 333 -0.72 4.24 -17.49
C LYS A 333 -0.58 5.59 -16.80
N LYS A 334 -0.65 5.65 -15.47
CA LYS A 334 -0.37 6.88 -14.70
C LYS A 334 1.09 7.32 -14.87
N TYR A 335 1.98 6.40 -15.23
CA TYR A 335 3.39 6.69 -15.46
C TYR A 335 3.71 7.18 -16.87
N ASP A 336 2.75 7.14 -17.81
CA ASP A 336 2.95 7.57 -19.20
C ASP A 336 3.52 9.00 -19.27
N LEU A 337 4.52 9.19 -20.13
CA LEU A 337 5.24 10.44 -20.27
C LEU A 337 4.98 11.02 -21.66
N TYR A 338 4.75 12.33 -21.74
CA TYR A 338 4.46 13.00 -23.00
C TYR A 338 5.49 14.10 -23.28
N GLY A 339 5.90 14.22 -24.54
CA GLY A 339 6.84 15.25 -25.00
C GLY A 339 8.22 15.18 -24.34
N LYS A 340 8.68 13.99 -23.94
CA LYS A 340 9.99 13.82 -23.28
C LYS A 340 11.09 13.57 -24.28
N THR A 341 12.28 14.08 -23.99
CA THR A 341 13.48 13.85 -24.78
C THR A 341 14.24 12.65 -24.23
N MET A 342 15.01 12.00 -25.12
CA MET A 342 15.97 10.97 -24.76
C MET A 342 17.38 11.43 -25.15
N THR A 343 18.40 10.75 -24.64
CA THR A 343 19.81 11.01 -24.99
C THR A 343 20.52 9.71 -25.32
N LEU A 344 21.52 9.73 -26.20
CA LEU A 344 22.33 8.55 -26.47
C LEU A 344 23.20 8.20 -25.27
N ASP A 345 23.29 6.91 -24.94
CA ASP A 345 24.20 6.45 -23.89
C ASP A 345 25.66 6.60 -24.32
N LYS A 346 26.48 7.20 -23.45
CA LYS A 346 27.89 7.50 -23.72
C LYS A 346 28.74 6.23 -23.82
N SER A 347 28.38 5.17 -23.11
CA SER A 347 29.12 3.90 -23.06
C SER A 347 28.68 2.92 -24.14
N ASN A 348 27.40 2.93 -24.52
CA ASN A 348 26.83 2.05 -25.53
C ASN A 348 25.88 2.82 -26.45
N LYS A 349 26.39 3.23 -27.62
CA LYS A 349 25.64 4.01 -28.63
C LYS A 349 24.40 3.30 -29.21
N LYS A 350 24.15 2.03 -28.86
CA LYS A 350 22.93 1.30 -29.23
C LYS A 350 21.75 1.56 -28.28
N LEU A 351 21.97 2.28 -27.18
CA LEU A 351 20.96 2.53 -26.15
C LEU A 351 20.59 4.02 -26.07
N LEU A 352 19.32 4.28 -25.81
CA LEU A 352 18.79 5.61 -25.48
C LEU A 352 18.44 5.69 -23.99
N ILE A 353 18.75 6.81 -23.36
CA ILE A 353 18.49 7.09 -21.95
C ILE A 353 17.25 7.99 -21.86
N LEU A 354 16.24 7.52 -21.14
CA LEU A 354 15.05 8.27 -20.77
C LEU A 354 15.10 8.61 -19.29
N LYS A 355 14.92 9.90 -18.95
CA LYS A 355 14.79 10.34 -17.55
C LYS A 355 13.37 10.06 -17.06
N VAL A 356 13.25 9.18 -16.07
CA VAL A 356 12.00 8.79 -15.42
C VAL A 356 12.20 8.96 -13.90
N PRO A 357 11.81 10.12 -13.34
CA PRO A 357 11.98 10.38 -11.91
C PRO A 357 11.28 9.31 -11.04
N GLY A 358 12.03 8.73 -10.10
CA GLY A 358 11.53 7.72 -9.17
C GLY A 358 11.35 6.32 -9.77
N VAL A 359 11.83 6.04 -10.98
CA VAL A 359 11.59 4.76 -11.68
C VAL A 359 12.07 3.52 -10.92
N ALA A 360 13.17 3.63 -10.17
CA ALA A 360 13.68 2.54 -9.34
C ALA A 360 12.81 2.24 -8.11
N GLU A 361 12.01 3.22 -7.66
CA GLU A 361 11.20 3.18 -6.43
C GLU A 361 9.69 3.12 -6.72
N ASN A 362 9.27 3.44 -7.95
CA ASN A 362 7.87 3.46 -8.36
C ASN A 362 7.32 2.03 -8.48
N ARG A 363 6.02 1.87 -8.19
CA ARG A 363 5.28 0.62 -8.40
C ARG A 363 4.11 0.85 -9.37
N PRO A 364 4.03 0.14 -10.52
CA PRO A 364 4.86 -1.01 -10.90
C PRO A 364 6.30 -0.59 -11.20
N SER A 365 7.27 -1.35 -10.68
CA SER A 365 8.68 -1.07 -10.91
C SER A 365 9.04 -1.53 -12.31
N VAL A 366 9.67 -0.65 -13.07
CA VAL A 366 10.24 -1.00 -14.36
C VAL A 366 11.50 -1.82 -14.10
N LEU A 367 11.57 -3.03 -14.66
CA LEU A 367 12.69 -3.95 -14.50
C LEU A 367 13.43 -4.14 -15.83
N ARG A 368 14.67 -4.61 -15.75
CA ARG A 368 15.42 -5.06 -16.92
C ARG A 368 14.62 -6.15 -17.66
N GLY A 369 14.45 -5.99 -18.96
CA GLY A 369 13.68 -6.85 -19.84
C GLY A 369 12.23 -6.40 -20.07
N ASP A 370 11.72 -5.43 -19.29
CA ASP A 370 10.39 -4.86 -19.53
C ASP A 370 10.36 -4.06 -20.83
N LYS A 371 9.16 -3.87 -21.38
CA LYS A 371 8.92 -3.17 -22.64
C LYS A 371 8.17 -1.86 -22.41
N LEU A 372 8.62 -0.80 -23.07
CA LEU A 372 7.93 0.48 -23.17
C LEU A 372 7.55 0.72 -24.62
N ASN A 373 6.36 1.28 -24.86
CA ASN A 373 5.95 1.70 -26.19
C ASN A 373 6.28 3.17 -26.38
N VAL A 374 6.95 3.51 -27.48
CA VAL A 374 7.45 4.86 -27.72
C VAL A 374 7.00 5.34 -29.09
N CYS A 375 6.39 6.52 -29.13
CA CYS A 375 5.98 7.18 -30.37
C CYS A 375 6.62 8.57 -30.44
N LEU A 376 6.86 9.07 -31.65
CA LEU A 376 7.28 10.45 -31.85
C LEU A 376 6.12 11.40 -31.52
N SER A 377 6.36 12.41 -30.68
CA SER A 377 5.30 13.32 -30.21
C SER A 377 4.69 14.16 -31.33
N GLU A 378 5.46 14.42 -32.37
CA GLU A 378 5.09 15.24 -33.53
C GLU A 378 4.60 14.40 -34.72
N ASP A 379 4.69 13.07 -34.63
CA ASP A 379 4.22 12.21 -35.70
C ASP A 379 2.69 12.27 -35.81
N ARG A 380 2.23 12.67 -36.99
CA ARG A 380 0.81 12.76 -37.37
C ARG A 380 0.45 11.74 -38.45
N SER A 381 1.38 10.87 -38.84
CA SER A 381 1.14 9.85 -39.87
C SER A 381 0.13 8.80 -39.39
N GLN A 382 -0.59 8.20 -40.34
CA GLN A 382 -1.47 7.06 -40.08
C GLN A 382 -1.08 5.93 -41.04
N PRO A 383 -0.72 4.74 -40.54
CA PRO A 383 -0.64 4.35 -39.13
C PRO A 383 0.53 5.02 -38.40
N ILE A 384 0.36 5.32 -37.10
CA ILE A 384 1.47 5.79 -36.26
C ILE A 384 2.47 4.66 -36.03
N THR A 385 3.76 4.98 -36.14
CA THR A 385 4.82 4.01 -35.79
C THR A 385 5.05 4.00 -34.29
N VAL A 386 4.85 2.84 -33.67
CA VAL A 386 5.12 2.58 -32.26
C VAL A 386 6.40 1.76 -32.16
N TYR A 387 7.45 2.33 -31.57
CA TYR A 387 8.71 1.65 -31.33
C TYR A 387 8.71 0.98 -29.95
N GLU A 388 8.96 -0.34 -29.89
CA GLU A 388 9.19 -1.01 -28.61
C GLU A 388 10.60 -0.66 -28.10
N GLY A 389 10.69 -0.10 -26.90
CA GLY A 389 11.92 0.11 -26.16
C GLY A 389 12.06 -0.94 -25.06
N TYR A 390 13.05 -1.83 -25.19
CA TYR A 390 13.35 -2.80 -24.13
C TYR A 390 14.24 -2.19 -23.07
N VAL A 391 13.95 -2.43 -21.80
CA VAL A 391 14.76 -1.94 -20.69
C VAL A 391 16.02 -2.79 -20.54
N HIS A 392 17.19 -2.20 -20.79
CA HIS A 392 18.49 -2.86 -20.63
C HIS A 392 19.06 -2.66 -19.23
N SER A 393 18.83 -1.49 -18.63
CA SER A 393 19.20 -1.20 -17.24
C SER A 393 18.33 -0.09 -16.65
N VAL A 394 18.16 -0.14 -15.33
CA VAL A 394 17.42 0.85 -14.55
C VAL A 394 18.40 1.52 -13.59
N GLU A 395 18.43 2.85 -13.60
CA GLU A 395 19.18 3.71 -12.68
C GLU A 395 18.18 4.46 -11.77
N LEU A 396 18.66 5.28 -10.83
CA LEU A 396 17.80 5.97 -9.84
C LEU A 396 16.67 6.79 -10.50
N ASP A 397 17.00 7.62 -11.50
CA ASP A 397 16.06 8.51 -12.19
C ASP A 397 16.02 8.29 -13.71
N ARG A 398 16.60 7.20 -14.21
CA ARG A 398 16.80 6.94 -15.64
C ARG A 398 16.62 5.49 -16.01
N VAL A 399 16.17 5.24 -17.24
CA VAL A 399 16.16 3.91 -17.86
C VAL A 399 16.93 3.92 -19.17
N LYS A 400 17.73 2.88 -19.40
CA LYS A 400 18.42 2.66 -20.68
C LYS A 400 17.60 1.72 -21.53
N LEU A 401 17.24 2.15 -22.73
CA LEU A 401 16.32 1.49 -23.63
C LEU A 401 17.01 1.06 -24.92
N GLY A 402 16.80 -0.19 -25.30
CA GLY A 402 17.21 -0.76 -26.59
C GLY A 402 16.07 -0.71 -27.60
N PHE A 403 16.31 -0.04 -28.72
CA PHE A 403 15.35 0.13 -29.81
C PHE A 403 15.85 -0.52 -31.10
N SER A 404 14.98 -0.54 -32.10
CA SER A 404 15.31 -0.98 -33.45
C SER A 404 16.42 -0.11 -34.08
N LYS A 405 17.15 -0.68 -35.05
CA LYS A 405 18.17 0.07 -35.82
C LYS A 405 17.57 1.25 -36.58
N LYS A 406 16.32 1.15 -37.07
CA LYS A 406 15.71 2.23 -37.85
C LYS A 406 15.43 3.46 -36.98
N LEU A 407 14.96 3.29 -35.74
CA LEU A 407 14.79 4.43 -34.83
C LEU A 407 16.14 5.06 -34.50
N LEU A 408 17.16 4.26 -34.21
CA LEU A 408 18.50 4.76 -33.88
C LEU A 408 19.12 5.57 -35.03
N GLN A 409 18.88 5.18 -36.29
CA GLN A 409 19.33 5.92 -37.47
C GLN A 409 18.59 7.24 -37.68
N LYS A 410 17.30 7.31 -37.30
CA LYS A 410 16.48 8.53 -37.35
C LYS A 410 16.68 9.46 -36.16
N PHE A 411 17.33 8.99 -35.09
CA PHE A 411 17.39 9.70 -33.83
C PHE A 411 18.27 10.96 -33.91
N VAL A 412 17.72 12.09 -33.46
CA VAL A 412 18.40 13.38 -33.33
C VAL A 412 18.19 13.90 -31.91
N ASN A 413 19.19 14.60 -31.36
CA ASN A 413 19.05 15.24 -30.06
C ASN A 413 17.85 16.20 -30.04
N ASN A 414 17.15 16.25 -28.90
CA ASN A 414 15.93 17.05 -28.67
C ASN A 414 14.65 16.56 -29.36
N MET A 415 14.67 15.42 -30.07
CA MET A 415 13.42 14.77 -30.47
C MET A 415 12.53 14.47 -29.26
N LYS A 416 11.24 14.74 -29.41
CA LYS A 416 10.24 14.55 -28.36
C LYS A 416 9.46 13.27 -28.60
N PHE A 417 9.28 12.51 -27.53
CA PHE A 417 8.61 11.22 -27.52
C PHE A 417 7.46 11.19 -26.53
N ASN A 418 6.42 10.45 -26.90
CA ASN A 418 5.38 9.97 -26.02
C ASN A 418 5.74 8.53 -25.64
N VAL A 419 5.79 8.25 -24.34
CA VAL A 419 6.20 6.96 -23.77
C VAL A 419 5.02 6.39 -23.01
N GLU A 420 4.55 5.24 -23.46
CA GLU A 420 3.52 4.43 -22.82
C GLU A 420 4.20 3.28 -22.06
N PHE A 421 3.91 3.15 -20.77
CA PHE A 421 4.40 2.04 -19.96
C PHE A 421 3.44 0.85 -20.08
N ASN A 422 4.00 -0.36 -20.09
CA ASN A 422 3.27 -1.61 -20.13
C ASN A 422 3.66 -2.50 -18.95
N ILE A 423 2.72 -3.29 -18.46
CA ILE A 423 2.99 -4.26 -17.39
C ILE A 423 3.68 -5.50 -17.95
N ASN A 424 4.60 -6.05 -17.16
CA ASN A 424 5.13 -7.38 -17.42
C ASN A 424 4.11 -8.44 -16.97
N ARG A 425 3.43 -9.06 -17.93
CA ARG A 425 2.40 -10.09 -17.68
C ARG A 425 2.99 -11.45 -17.30
N PHE A 426 4.31 -11.63 -17.32
CA PHE A 426 4.94 -12.93 -17.07
C PHE A 426 4.60 -13.51 -15.68
N PRO A 427 4.70 -12.76 -14.56
CA PRO A 427 4.38 -13.30 -13.24
C PRO A 427 2.90 -13.69 -13.11
N ILE A 428 1.97 -12.87 -13.60
CA ILE A 428 0.53 -13.15 -13.47
C ILE A 428 0.10 -14.34 -14.35
N ARG A 429 0.71 -14.50 -15.53
CA ARG A 429 0.52 -15.67 -16.38
C ARG A 429 1.02 -16.96 -15.72
N LEU A 430 2.15 -16.88 -15.01
CA LEU A 430 2.63 -18.02 -14.23
C LEU A 430 1.67 -18.40 -13.10
N GLN A 431 1.07 -17.43 -12.42
CA GLN A 431 0.06 -17.68 -11.38
C GLN A 431 -1.17 -18.38 -11.96
N HIS A 432 -1.72 -17.90 -13.08
CA HIS A 432 -2.81 -18.58 -13.79
C HIS A 432 -2.46 -20.03 -14.15
N ARG A 433 -1.27 -20.25 -14.72
CA ARG A 433 -0.81 -21.61 -15.05
C ARG A 433 -0.67 -22.48 -13.80
N ALA A 434 -0.15 -21.93 -12.71
CA ALA A 434 0.07 -22.66 -11.46
C ALA A 434 -1.26 -23.12 -10.84
N VAL A 435 -2.28 -22.27 -10.87
CA VAL A 435 -3.64 -22.58 -10.42
C VAL A 435 -4.26 -23.70 -11.25
N GLU A 436 -4.11 -23.66 -12.58
CA GLU A 436 -4.54 -24.75 -13.47
C GLU A 436 -3.81 -26.07 -13.16
N LEU A 437 -2.48 -26.02 -13.02
CA LEU A 437 -1.65 -27.19 -12.70
C LEU A 437 -1.99 -27.78 -11.32
N ALA A 438 -2.39 -26.96 -10.35
CA ALA A 438 -2.77 -27.45 -9.03
C ALA A 438 -3.97 -28.41 -9.09
N CYS A 439 -4.97 -28.08 -9.91
CA CYS A 439 -6.11 -28.95 -10.17
C CYS A 439 -5.70 -30.18 -10.99
N GLN A 440 -4.94 -30.00 -12.08
CA GLN A 440 -4.51 -31.09 -12.96
C GLN A 440 -3.61 -32.12 -12.26
N HIS A 441 -2.86 -31.71 -11.23
CA HIS A 441 -1.92 -32.56 -10.54
C HIS A 441 -2.41 -33.07 -9.18
N GLY A 442 -3.68 -32.84 -8.84
CA GLY A 442 -4.31 -33.40 -7.65
C GLY A 442 -3.77 -32.81 -6.34
N LEU A 443 -3.48 -31.51 -6.29
CA LEU A 443 -3.01 -30.85 -5.06
C LEU A 443 -4.13 -30.60 -4.03
N GLY A 444 -5.34 -31.13 -4.23
CA GLY A 444 -6.49 -30.91 -3.34
C GLY A 444 -6.20 -31.20 -1.87
N ASP A 445 -5.61 -32.37 -1.58
CA ASP A 445 -5.24 -32.79 -0.22
C ASP A 445 -4.11 -31.94 0.40
N VAL A 446 -3.32 -31.25 -0.42
CA VAL A 446 -2.26 -30.33 0.05
C VAL A 446 -2.85 -28.94 0.34
N LEU A 447 -3.78 -28.45 -0.51
CA LEU A 447 -4.35 -27.10 -0.42
C LEU A 447 -5.58 -27.01 0.50
N PHE A 448 -6.27 -28.14 0.68
CA PHE A 448 -7.45 -28.32 1.52
C PHE A 448 -7.29 -29.61 2.36
N PRO A 449 -6.25 -29.68 3.21
CA PRO A 449 -5.95 -30.89 3.96
C PRO A 449 -7.04 -31.22 4.97
N SER A 450 -7.26 -32.51 5.19
CA SER A 450 -8.08 -33.08 6.25
C SER A 450 -7.22 -34.00 7.12
N ASP A 451 -7.65 -34.23 8.37
CA ASP A 451 -6.92 -35.16 9.25
C ASP A 451 -6.98 -36.56 8.64
N LYS A 452 -5.81 -37.13 8.39
CA LYS A 452 -5.65 -38.54 7.99
C LYS A 452 -4.66 -39.12 8.98
N GLU A 453 -5.09 -40.14 9.73
CA GLU A 453 -4.23 -40.81 10.71
C GLU A 453 -2.98 -41.36 10.03
N PHE A 454 -1.81 -40.87 10.44
CA PHE A 454 -0.52 -41.42 10.03
C PHE A 454 0.39 -41.60 11.25
N TRP A 455 1.04 -42.75 11.30
CA TRP A 455 2.02 -43.10 12.33
C TRP A 455 3.40 -42.61 11.91
N SER A 456 4.17 -42.07 12.85
CA SER A 456 5.56 -41.66 12.63
C SER A 456 6.52 -42.44 13.54
N SER A 457 7.75 -42.64 13.06
CA SER A 457 8.88 -43.12 13.85
C SER A 457 9.76 -41.93 14.27
N LEU A 458 10.23 -41.95 15.53
CA LEU A 458 11.11 -40.94 16.10
C LEU A 458 12.48 -40.96 15.42
N CYS A 459 13.02 -39.78 15.07
CA CYS A 459 14.35 -39.63 14.49
C CYS A 459 15.25 -38.76 15.40
N PHE A 460 16.55 -39.11 15.47
CA PHE A 460 17.55 -38.43 16.30
C PHE A 460 18.01 -37.12 15.66
N MET A 461 18.30 -36.10 16.48
CA MET A 461 18.70 -34.76 16.04
C MET A 461 20.23 -34.69 15.83
N PHE A 462 20.69 -34.08 14.73
CA PHE A 462 22.13 -33.96 14.43
C PHE A 462 22.80 -32.68 14.93
N ASN A 463 22.04 -31.62 15.26
CA ASN A 463 22.58 -30.33 15.70
C ASN A 463 22.28 -30.05 17.18
N LYS A 464 23.32 -30.07 18.01
CA LYS A 464 23.24 -29.85 19.47
C LYS A 464 22.90 -28.40 19.84
N ASP A 465 23.18 -27.41 18.98
CA ASP A 465 22.89 -26.00 19.30
C ASP A 465 21.40 -25.69 19.29
N LEU A 466 20.64 -26.39 18.43
CA LEU A 466 19.18 -26.28 18.34
C LEU A 466 18.46 -27.21 19.31
N GLU A 467 19.18 -28.12 19.97
CA GLU A 467 18.61 -29.00 21.00
C GLU A 467 18.07 -28.21 22.20
N ASN A 468 18.68 -27.05 22.49
CA ASN A 468 18.30 -26.19 23.59
C ASN A 468 17.02 -25.36 23.31
N ASN A 469 16.54 -25.34 22.07
CA ASN A 469 15.30 -24.66 21.66
C ASN A 469 14.23 -25.72 21.30
N PRO A 470 13.28 -26.02 22.21
CA PRO A 470 12.33 -27.11 22.03
C PRO A 470 11.42 -26.90 20.82
N GLU A 471 11.04 -25.66 20.52
CA GLU A 471 10.19 -25.35 19.37
C GLU A 471 10.94 -25.62 18.05
N GLN A 472 12.18 -25.13 17.91
CA GLN A 472 12.97 -25.38 16.70
C GLN A 472 13.30 -26.88 16.55
N LYS A 473 13.58 -27.58 17.65
CA LYS A 473 13.80 -29.03 17.67
C LYS A 473 12.57 -29.79 17.18
N ALA A 474 11.38 -29.49 17.75
CA ALA A 474 10.14 -30.12 17.36
C ALA A 474 9.84 -29.90 15.86
N ALA A 475 9.99 -28.67 15.36
CA ALA A 475 9.79 -28.37 13.94
C ALA A 475 10.67 -29.25 13.04
N VAL A 476 11.96 -29.37 13.35
CA VAL A 476 12.88 -30.19 12.55
C VAL A 476 12.51 -31.68 12.63
N GLN A 477 12.13 -32.19 13.81
CA GLN A 477 11.73 -33.59 13.98
C GLN A 477 10.46 -33.93 13.18
N HIS A 478 9.43 -33.07 13.22
CA HIS A 478 8.21 -33.26 12.45
C HIS A 478 8.47 -33.17 10.94
N ILE A 479 9.37 -32.29 10.51
CA ILE A 479 9.75 -32.20 9.10
C ILE A 479 10.45 -33.48 8.65
N LEU A 480 11.45 -33.96 9.39
CA LEU A 480 12.20 -35.19 9.04
C LEU A 480 11.32 -36.44 9.03
N SER A 481 10.38 -36.54 9.97
CA SER A 481 9.46 -37.68 10.05
C SER A 481 8.30 -37.59 9.07
N GLY A 482 8.07 -36.44 8.43
CA GLY A 482 6.99 -36.27 7.47
C GLY A 482 5.58 -36.33 8.10
N THR A 483 5.43 -36.00 9.38
CA THR A 483 4.19 -36.27 10.16
C THR A 483 2.94 -35.61 9.60
N SER A 484 3.06 -34.50 8.87
CA SER A 484 1.92 -33.78 8.33
C SER A 484 1.47 -34.29 6.96
N LYS A 485 2.26 -35.11 6.25
CA LYS A 485 1.99 -35.47 4.85
C LYS A 485 0.60 -36.11 4.69
N PRO A 486 -0.18 -35.72 3.66
CA PRO A 486 0.13 -34.78 2.56
C PRO A 486 -0.09 -33.30 2.92
N ALA A 487 -0.58 -33.00 4.12
CA ALA A 487 -0.81 -31.64 4.58
C ALA A 487 0.53 -30.87 4.72
N PRO A 488 0.54 -29.57 4.36
CA PRO A 488 1.69 -28.71 4.59
C PRO A 488 2.10 -28.64 6.07
N TYR A 489 3.40 -28.66 6.36
CA TYR A 489 3.91 -28.35 7.68
C TYR A 489 4.14 -26.85 7.82
N LEU A 490 3.59 -26.20 8.86
CA LEU A 490 3.76 -24.77 9.07
C LEU A 490 4.77 -24.46 10.18
N ILE A 491 5.75 -23.62 9.85
CA ILE A 491 6.58 -22.94 10.84
C ILE A 491 6.04 -21.52 10.99
N PHE A 492 5.23 -21.32 12.02
CA PHE A 492 4.80 -19.98 12.41
C PHE A 492 5.89 -19.33 13.26
N GLY A 493 6.63 -18.39 12.69
CA GLY A 493 7.63 -17.67 13.47
C GLY A 493 7.41 -16.17 13.46
N PRO A 494 7.10 -15.58 14.61
CA PRO A 494 7.13 -14.14 14.81
C PRO A 494 8.50 -13.49 14.49
N PRO A 495 8.61 -12.14 14.50
CA PRO A 495 9.86 -11.44 14.24
C PRO A 495 10.98 -11.91 15.17
N GLY A 496 12.17 -12.13 14.63
CA GLY A 496 13.37 -12.44 15.43
C GLY A 496 13.40 -13.83 16.08
N THR A 497 12.43 -14.72 15.79
CA THR A 497 12.37 -16.05 16.44
C THR A 497 13.20 -17.15 15.77
N GLY A 498 13.97 -16.79 14.73
CA GLY A 498 14.86 -17.72 14.05
C GLY A 498 14.20 -18.58 12.98
N LYS A 499 13.06 -18.20 12.40
CA LYS A 499 12.40 -18.90 11.26
C LYS A 499 13.37 -19.45 10.22
N THR A 500 14.13 -18.56 9.57
CA THR A 500 15.08 -18.94 8.53
C THR A 500 16.21 -19.82 9.07
N VAL A 501 16.58 -19.72 10.36
CA VAL A 501 17.53 -20.65 10.99
C VAL A 501 16.92 -22.06 11.05
N THR A 502 15.67 -22.17 11.50
CA THR A 502 14.94 -23.44 11.57
C THR A 502 14.76 -24.07 10.19
N VAL A 503 14.36 -23.29 9.18
CA VAL A 503 14.22 -23.76 7.79
C VAL A 503 15.56 -24.27 7.25
N VAL A 504 16.64 -23.50 7.43
CA VAL A 504 17.97 -23.90 6.99
C VAL A 504 18.43 -25.18 7.70
N GLU A 505 18.18 -25.32 8.99
CA GLU A 505 18.52 -26.56 9.71
C GLU A 505 17.73 -27.75 9.16
N ALA A 506 16.42 -27.60 8.98
CA ALA A 506 15.59 -28.67 8.42
C ALA A 506 16.11 -29.12 7.04
N ILE A 507 16.46 -28.17 6.16
CA ILE A 507 17.07 -28.47 4.85
C ILE A 507 18.38 -29.24 5.01
N LYS A 508 19.25 -28.84 5.95
CA LYS A 508 20.53 -29.53 6.20
C LYS A 508 20.32 -30.98 6.64
N GLN A 509 19.38 -31.22 7.55
CA GLN A 509 19.14 -32.57 8.06
C GLN A 509 18.47 -33.46 7.00
N VAL A 510 17.48 -32.93 6.27
CA VAL A 510 16.84 -33.66 5.15
C VAL A 510 17.85 -34.01 4.04
N ASN A 511 18.72 -33.07 3.65
CA ASN A 511 19.72 -33.35 2.61
C ASN A 511 20.78 -34.38 3.04
N LYS A 512 20.96 -34.58 4.34
CA LYS A 512 21.90 -35.58 4.89
C LYS A 512 21.25 -36.93 5.18
N SER A 513 19.94 -36.98 5.45
CA SER A 513 19.26 -38.21 5.85
C SER A 513 19.19 -39.23 4.71
N GLU A 514 18.93 -38.78 3.48
CA GLU A 514 18.79 -39.66 2.33
C GLU A 514 19.49 -39.09 1.08
N ALA A 515 20.30 -39.91 0.40
CA ALA A 515 21.02 -39.51 -0.81
C ALA A 515 20.10 -39.20 -2.01
N THR A 516 18.88 -39.71 -2.01
CA THR A 516 17.85 -39.52 -3.05
C THR A 516 17.05 -38.22 -2.87
N THR A 517 17.25 -37.48 -1.77
CA THR A 517 16.52 -36.25 -1.50
C THR A 517 16.94 -35.13 -2.45
N HIS A 518 15.92 -34.50 -3.05
CA HIS A 518 16.05 -33.27 -3.80
C HIS A 518 15.14 -32.23 -3.18
N ILE A 519 15.69 -31.07 -2.90
CA ILE A 519 15.07 -30.02 -2.11
C ILE A 519 14.95 -28.76 -2.97
N LEU A 520 13.74 -28.21 -3.03
CA LEU A 520 13.48 -26.89 -3.57
C LEU A 520 13.25 -25.92 -2.41
N ALA A 521 14.11 -24.91 -2.27
CA ALA A 521 13.94 -23.85 -1.30
C ALA A 521 13.51 -22.55 -2.01
N CYS A 522 12.33 -22.08 -1.67
CA CYS A 522 11.67 -20.95 -2.28
C CYS A 522 11.47 -19.80 -1.29
N ALA A 523 11.43 -18.58 -1.81
CA ALA A 523 10.91 -17.41 -1.10
C ALA A 523 10.33 -16.40 -2.11
N PRO A 524 9.44 -15.48 -1.72
CA PRO A 524 8.91 -14.46 -2.61
C PRO A 524 9.96 -13.42 -3.04
N SER A 525 10.94 -13.10 -2.18
CA SER A 525 11.97 -12.09 -2.45
C SER A 525 13.34 -12.67 -2.80
N ASN A 526 14.10 -11.96 -3.64
CA ASN A 526 15.48 -12.33 -3.95
C ASN A 526 16.37 -12.33 -2.71
N SER A 527 16.22 -11.33 -1.83
CA SER A 527 17.01 -11.22 -0.60
C SER A 527 16.78 -12.39 0.36
N ALA A 528 15.55 -12.88 0.48
CA ALA A 528 15.26 -14.07 1.29
C ALA A 528 15.90 -15.34 0.69
N CYS A 529 15.82 -15.50 -0.63
CA CYS A 529 16.50 -16.60 -1.32
C CYS A 529 18.03 -16.54 -1.18
N ASP A 530 18.61 -15.34 -1.22
CA ASP A 530 20.05 -15.18 -1.04
C ASP A 530 20.47 -15.54 0.39
N LEU A 531 19.72 -15.08 1.39
CA LEU A 531 19.95 -15.42 2.80
C LEU A 531 19.86 -16.94 3.04
N LEU A 532 18.86 -17.61 2.46
CA LEU A 532 18.74 -19.07 2.51
C LEU A 532 19.99 -19.72 1.91
N CYS A 533 20.40 -19.29 0.72
CA CYS A 533 21.56 -19.86 0.03
C CYS A 533 22.86 -19.62 0.82
N GLU A 534 23.10 -18.39 1.30
CA GLU A 534 24.26 -18.03 2.10
C GLU A 534 24.38 -18.85 3.38
N ARG A 535 23.27 -19.16 4.04
CA ARG A 535 23.26 -19.97 5.26
C ARG A 535 23.40 -21.48 5.01
N LEU A 536 23.16 -21.92 3.77
CA LEU A 536 23.40 -23.28 3.32
C LEU A 536 24.84 -23.49 2.82
N LEU A 537 25.53 -22.42 2.39
CA LEU A 537 26.95 -22.45 2.05
C LEU A 537 27.77 -23.02 3.21
N GLY A 538 28.75 -23.87 2.89
CA GLY A 538 29.61 -24.54 3.87
C GLY A 538 29.01 -25.81 4.49
N TYR A 539 27.71 -26.06 4.30
CA TYR A 539 27.04 -27.29 4.76
C TYR A 539 26.63 -28.21 3.60
N VAL A 540 26.15 -27.61 2.51
CA VAL A 540 25.91 -28.31 1.25
C VAL A 540 27.07 -28.01 0.32
N ASP A 541 27.61 -29.05 -0.31
CA ASP A 541 28.68 -28.92 -1.30
C ASP A 541 28.28 -27.93 -2.41
N ALA A 542 29.22 -27.08 -2.84
CA ALA A 542 28.96 -26.02 -3.80
C ALA A 542 28.48 -26.54 -5.18
N HIS A 543 28.82 -27.79 -5.54
CA HIS A 543 28.30 -28.42 -6.76
C HIS A 543 26.88 -28.96 -6.58
N ARG A 544 26.41 -29.17 -5.35
CA ARG A 544 25.06 -29.67 -5.05
C ARG A 544 24.05 -28.58 -4.74
N LEU A 545 24.51 -27.40 -4.30
CA LEU A 545 23.69 -26.21 -4.04
C LEU A 545 23.67 -25.26 -5.24
N TYR A 546 22.49 -24.83 -5.69
CA TYR A 546 22.38 -23.89 -6.80
C TYR A 546 21.38 -22.76 -6.54
N ARG A 547 21.83 -21.50 -6.71
CA ARG A 547 20.98 -20.30 -6.63
C ARG A 547 20.45 -19.93 -8.02
N LEU A 548 19.20 -20.26 -8.30
CA LEU A 548 18.57 -19.91 -9.59
C LEU A 548 17.96 -18.50 -9.55
N CYS A 549 18.57 -17.56 -10.28
CA CYS A 549 18.13 -16.16 -10.36
C CYS A 549 17.38 -15.87 -11.66
N ALA A 550 16.46 -14.90 -11.61
CA ALA A 550 15.78 -14.41 -12.81
C ALA A 550 16.76 -13.64 -13.73
N PRO A 551 16.61 -13.73 -15.07
CA PRO A 551 17.46 -13.00 -16.01
C PRO A 551 17.41 -11.46 -15.85
N SER A 552 16.30 -10.94 -15.33
CA SER A 552 16.07 -9.51 -15.07
C SER A 552 16.82 -8.99 -13.84
N ARG A 553 17.31 -9.87 -12.96
CA ARG A 553 18.05 -9.48 -11.76
C ARG A 553 19.42 -8.91 -12.15
N ASP A 554 19.79 -7.78 -11.55
CA ASP A 554 21.14 -7.21 -11.68
C ASP A 554 22.16 -8.10 -10.95
N PRO A 555 23.15 -8.70 -11.64
CA PRO A 555 24.14 -9.57 -11.00
C PRO A 555 24.98 -8.88 -9.92
N ARG A 556 25.14 -7.55 -9.98
CA ARG A 556 25.88 -6.76 -8.97
C ARG A 556 25.19 -6.76 -7.60
N THR A 557 23.90 -7.08 -7.57
CA THR A 557 23.11 -7.19 -6.33
C THR A 557 23.22 -8.55 -5.66
N LEU A 558 23.88 -9.53 -6.31
CA LEU A 558 24.10 -10.83 -5.72
C LEU A 558 25.25 -10.74 -4.70
N PRO A 559 25.09 -11.28 -3.48
CA PRO A 559 26.19 -11.32 -2.52
C PRO A 559 27.45 -11.97 -3.08
N GLN A 560 28.62 -11.40 -2.79
CA GLN A 560 29.90 -11.84 -3.36
C GLN A 560 30.26 -13.30 -3.04
N LYS A 561 29.73 -13.84 -1.93
CA LYS A 561 29.93 -15.24 -1.51
C LYS A 561 29.22 -16.25 -2.40
N LEU A 562 28.22 -15.82 -3.17
CA LEU A 562 27.46 -16.69 -4.06
C LEU A 562 28.13 -16.74 -5.43
N ASN A 563 28.63 -17.91 -5.81
CA ASN A 563 29.23 -18.12 -7.11
C ASN A 563 28.18 -18.02 -8.22
N TRP A 564 28.51 -17.27 -9.26
CA TRP A 564 27.74 -17.19 -10.50
C TRP A 564 28.71 -17.03 -11.67
N ASN A 565 28.26 -17.40 -12.87
CA ASN A 565 29.11 -17.32 -14.06
C ASN A 565 29.28 -15.85 -14.49
N LYS A 566 30.46 -15.27 -14.19
CA LYS A 566 30.81 -13.87 -14.49
C LYS A 566 31.02 -13.60 -15.98
N ASP A 567 31.14 -14.64 -16.81
CA ASP A 567 31.35 -14.49 -18.26
C ASP A 567 30.11 -13.95 -18.98
N HIS A 568 28.96 -13.89 -18.28
CA HIS A 568 27.70 -13.40 -18.80
C HIS A 568 27.22 -12.19 -18.01
N ASN A 569 26.68 -11.16 -18.69
CA ASN A 569 26.07 -9.99 -18.03
C ASN A 569 24.61 -10.26 -17.54
N SER A 570 24.20 -11.52 -17.45
CA SER A 570 22.85 -11.93 -17.01
C SER A 570 22.84 -13.38 -16.50
N PHE A 571 21.84 -13.70 -15.67
CA PHE A 571 21.59 -15.06 -15.22
C PHE A 571 20.91 -15.89 -16.31
N GLN A 572 21.41 -17.10 -16.55
CA GLN A 572 20.86 -18.06 -17.51
C GLN A 572 20.22 -19.25 -16.80
N LEU A 573 19.18 -19.82 -17.41
CA LEU A 573 18.58 -21.07 -16.95
C LEU A 573 19.46 -22.24 -17.42
N PRO A 574 19.99 -23.07 -16.51
CA PRO A 574 20.77 -24.25 -16.89
C PRO A 574 19.94 -25.31 -17.64
N SER A 575 20.62 -26.30 -18.21
CA SER A 575 19.95 -27.45 -18.83
C SER A 575 19.14 -28.24 -17.78
N ARG A 576 18.13 -28.99 -18.24
CA ARG A 576 17.33 -29.87 -17.38
C ARG A 576 18.22 -30.83 -16.58
N ASP A 577 19.18 -31.47 -17.25
CA ASP A 577 20.06 -32.46 -16.64
C ASP A 577 20.99 -31.83 -15.59
N ASP A 578 21.47 -30.60 -15.82
CA ASP A 578 22.30 -29.91 -14.84
C ASP A 578 21.53 -29.41 -13.62
N LEU A 579 20.26 -29.08 -13.79
CA LEU A 579 19.36 -28.77 -12.67
C LEU A 579 19.07 -30.03 -11.85
N MET A 580 18.78 -31.15 -12.51
CA MET A 580 18.43 -32.40 -11.83
C MET A 580 19.61 -33.05 -11.07
N LYS A 581 20.86 -32.66 -11.37
CA LYS A 581 22.05 -33.08 -10.60
C LYS A 581 22.19 -32.35 -9.24
N ARG A 582 21.46 -31.26 -9.03
CA ARG A 582 21.57 -30.44 -7.81
C ARG A 582 20.64 -31.01 -6.73
N SER A 583 21.17 -31.27 -5.53
CA SER A 583 20.32 -31.74 -4.43
C SER A 583 19.55 -30.61 -3.76
N VAL A 584 20.03 -29.37 -3.83
CA VAL A 584 19.33 -28.20 -3.29
C VAL A 584 19.32 -27.06 -4.31
N ILE A 585 18.12 -26.62 -4.70
CA ILE A 585 17.93 -25.44 -5.56
C ILE A 585 17.23 -24.35 -4.75
N VAL A 586 17.83 -23.15 -4.72
CA VAL A 586 17.27 -21.97 -4.06
C VAL A 586 16.79 -20.97 -5.11
N VAL A 587 15.50 -20.65 -5.13
CA VAL A 587 14.86 -19.90 -6.24
C VAL A 587 13.69 -19.04 -5.73
N THR A 588 13.37 -17.92 -6.41
CA THR A 588 12.14 -17.18 -6.06
C THR A 588 10.89 -17.90 -6.57
N LEU A 589 9.74 -17.71 -5.92
CA LEU A 589 8.47 -18.36 -6.32
C LEU A 589 8.15 -18.19 -7.81
N VAL A 590 8.18 -16.95 -8.32
CA VAL A 590 7.96 -16.67 -9.75
C VAL A 590 9.01 -17.36 -10.65
N THR A 591 10.28 -17.39 -10.23
CA THR A 591 11.34 -18.02 -11.04
C THR A 591 11.23 -19.55 -11.01
N ALA A 592 10.68 -20.15 -9.95
CA ALA A 592 10.44 -21.60 -9.85
C ALA A 592 9.55 -22.12 -10.98
N GLY A 593 8.64 -21.29 -11.50
CA GLY A 593 7.83 -21.62 -12.68
C GLY A 593 8.67 -21.95 -13.93
N ARG A 594 9.92 -21.46 -14.02
CA ARG A 594 10.84 -21.83 -15.10
C ARG A 594 11.38 -23.26 -14.99
N LEU A 595 11.36 -23.87 -13.81
CA LEU A 595 11.73 -25.29 -13.64
C LEU A 595 10.71 -26.19 -14.34
N VAL A 596 9.42 -25.88 -14.17
CA VAL A 596 8.32 -26.56 -14.89
C VAL A 596 8.46 -26.34 -16.41
N SER A 597 8.64 -25.10 -16.86
CA SER A 597 8.88 -24.81 -18.30
C SER A 597 10.19 -25.41 -18.83
N GLY A 598 11.15 -25.68 -17.94
CA GLY A 598 12.44 -26.30 -18.23
C GLY A 598 12.37 -27.83 -18.34
N GLY A 599 11.21 -28.42 -18.08
CA GLY A 599 10.99 -29.87 -18.16
C GLY A 599 11.45 -30.64 -16.92
N VAL A 600 11.64 -29.98 -15.77
CA VAL A 600 11.85 -30.69 -14.50
C VAL A 600 10.57 -31.46 -14.17
N PRO A 601 10.64 -32.80 -13.98
CA PRO A 601 9.44 -33.60 -13.81
C PRO A 601 8.81 -33.42 -12.43
N LYS A 602 7.48 -33.57 -12.37
CA LYS A 602 6.72 -33.64 -11.11
C LYS A 602 7.32 -34.72 -10.20
N GLY A 603 7.47 -34.41 -8.92
CA GLY A 603 7.98 -35.34 -7.91
C GLY A 603 9.51 -35.48 -7.91
N HIS A 604 10.23 -34.76 -8.78
CA HIS A 604 11.69 -34.66 -8.66
C HIS A 604 12.08 -34.11 -7.29
N PHE A 605 11.42 -33.04 -6.84
CA PHE A 605 11.64 -32.48 -5.50
C PHE A 605 10.82 -33.24 -4.46
N THR A 606 11.53 -33.99 -3.63
CA THR A 606 10.98 -34.70 -2.47
C THR A 606 10.46 -33.75 -1.39
N HIS A 607 11.09 -32.59 -1.25
CA HIS A 607 10.74 -31.57 -0.26
C HIS A 607 10.74 -30.19 -0.92
N ILE A 608 9.71 -29.40 -0.63
CA ILE A 608 9.62 -27.99 -1.01
C ILE A 608 9.49 -27.17 0.26
N PHE A 609 10.44 -26.26 0.48
CA PHE A 609 10.40 -25.28 1.56
C PHE A 609 10.06 -23.92 0.98
N ILE A 610 9.12 -23.21 1.59
CA ILE A 610 8.79 -21.82 1.21
C ILE A 610 8.98 -20.95 2.44
N ASP A 611 10.05 -20.16 2.48
CA ASP A 611 10.28 -19.14 3.52
C ASP A 611 9.55 -17.84 3.17
N GLU A 612 9.18 -17.09 4.20
CA GLU A 612 8.36 -15.87 4.08
C GLU A 612 7.04 -16.08 3.30
N ALA A 613 6.42 -17.26 3.42
CA ALA A 613 5.22 -17.66 2.69
C ALA A 613 4.01 -16.72 2.94
N GLY A 614 3.99 -16.01 4.07
CA GLY A 614 2.98 -15.00 4.38
C GLY A 614 3.00 -13.78 3.46
N GLN A 615 4.12 -13.50 2.78
CA GLN A 615 4.29 -12.34 1.89
C GLN A 615 3.80 -12.56 0.46
N ALA A 616 3.53 -13.81 0.08
CA ALA A 616 3.08 -14.15 -1.27
C ALA A 616 1.55 -14.29 -1.30
N VAL A 617 0.92 -13.86 -2.39
CA VAL A 617 -0.45 -14.29 -2.67
C VAL A 617 -0.45 -15.81 -2.85
N GLU A 618 -1.56 -16.46 -2.52
CA GLU A 618 -1.64 -17.91 -2.62
C GLU A 618 -1.28 -18.42 -4.02
N SER A 619 -1.81 -17.81 -5.08
CA SER A 619 -1.53 -18.18 -6.47
C SER A 619 -0.05 -18.03 -6.87
N GLU A 620 0.71 -17.15 -6.22
CA GLU A 620 2.17 -17.04 -6.39
C GLU A 620 2.89 -18.16 -5.65
N CYS A 621 2.46 -18.47 -4.42
CA CYS A 621 2.97 -19.60 -3.65
C CYS A 621 2.83 -20.92 -4.45
N ILE A 622 1.68 -21.11 -5.12
CA ILE A 622 1.41 -22.29 -5.95
C ILE A 622 2.40 -22.42 -7.13
N ILE A 623 3.00 -21.35 -7.64
CA ILE A 623 4.02 -21.46 -8.71
C ILE A 623 5.19 -22.35 -8.27
N GLY A 624 5.60 -22.26 -7.00
CA GLY A 624 6.67 -23.06 -6.43
C GLY A 624 6.28 -24.50 -6.11
N ILE A 625 5.00 -24.87 -6.25
CA ILE A 625 4.43 -26.14 -5.81
C ILE A 625 3.90 -26.93 -7.03
N ALA A 626 3.03 -26.31 -7.81
CA ALA A 626 2.31 -26.96 -8.90
C ALA A 626 3.23 -27.32 -10.06
N GLY A 627 3.26 -28.62 -10.39
CA GLY A 627 4.14 -29.19 -11.40
C GLY A 627 5.51 -29.64 -10.87
N LEU A 628 5.81 -29.38 -9.59
CA LEU A 628 7.09 -29.72 -8.96
C LEU A 628 6.90 -30.73 -7.81
N LEU A 629 5.89 -30.54 -6.97
CA LEU A 629 5.57 -31.43 -5.84
C LEU A 629 4.78 -32.67 -6.28
N ASP A 630 5.14 -33.82 -5.73
CA ASP A 630 4.24 -34.99 -5.71
C ASP A 630 3.30 -34.89 -4.49
N PRO A 631 1.96 -34.87 -4.66
CA PRO A 631 1.03 -34.64 -3.56
C PRO A 631 0.96 -35.77 -2.54
N VAL A 632 1.47 -36.97 -2.87
CA VAL A 632 1.42 -38.15 -1.98
C VAL A 632 2.76 -38.36 -1.30
N LYS A 633 3.86 -38.30 -2.07
CA LYS A 633 5.21 -38.61 -1.57
C LYS A 633 5.97 -37.37 -1.08
N GLY A 634 5.67 -36.23 -1.68
CA GLY A 634 6.37 -34.97 -1.41
C GLY A 634 5.97 -34.35 -0.09
N GLN A 635 6.86 -33.54 0.48
CA GLN A 635 6.56 -32.69 1.64
C GLN A 635 6.57 -31.22 1.25
N LEU A 636 5.56 -30.48 1.71
CA LEU A 636 5.55 -29.03 1.66
C LEU A 636 5.74 -28.46 3.06
N VAL A 637 6.71 -27.56 3.21
CA VAL A 637 6.96 -26.82 4.45
C VAL A 637 6.80 -25.33 4.16
N LEU A 638 5.88 -24.66 4.86
CA LEU A 638 5.65 -23.23 4.74
C LEU A 638 6.14 -22.54 6.02
N ALA A 639 7.08 -21.63 5.90
CA ALA A 639 7.55 -20.79 7.01
C ALA A 639 7.12 -19.35 6.78
N GLY A 640 6.61 -18.71 7.83
CA GLY A 640 6.16 -17.32 7.73
C GLY A 640 5.49 -16.82 8.99
N ASP A 641 4.90 -15.64 8.88
CA ASP A 641 4.19 -14.97 9.95
C ASP A 641 2.90 -14.33 9.39
N PRO A 642 1.71 -14.84 9.73
CA PRO A 642 0.45 -14.27 9.23
C PRO A 642 0.16 -12.88 9.83
N GLN A 643 0.83 -12.50 10.93
CA GLN A 643 0.68 -11.21 11.61
C GLN A 643 1.64 -10.12 11.07
N GLN A 644 2.52 -10.46 10.14
CA GLN A 644 3.36 -9.49 9.41
C GLN A 644 2.74 -9.15 8.06
N LEU A 645 3.37 -8.22 7.32
CA LEU A 645 2.93 -7.77 6.01
C LEU A 645 2.67 -8.94 5.05
N GLY A 646 1.44 -8.95 4.52
CA GLY A 646 1.01 -9.83 3.44
C GLY A 646 1.42 -9.33 2.05
N PRO A 647 0.93 -9.97 0.98
CA PRO A 647 1.20 -9.54 -0.37
C PRO A 647 0.67 -8.14 -0.68
N ILE A 648 1.39 -7.43 -1.55
CA ILE A 648 1.03 -6.09 -2.01
C ILE A 648 0.17 -6.21 -3.26
N LEU A 649 -1.12 -5.91 -3.14
CA LEU A 649 -2.08 -5.90 -4.23
C LEU A 649 -2.40 -4.47 -4.68
N ARG A 650 -2.84 -4.35 -5.93
CA ARG A 650 -3.28 -3.07 -6.50
C ARG A 650 -4.79 -2.97 -6.53
N SER A 651 -5.48 -4.05 -6.88
CA SER A 651 -6.93 -4.09 -7.06
C SER A 651 -7.65 -4.13 -5.71
N PRO A 652 -8.42 -3.08 -5.35
CA PRO A 652 -9.24 -3.10 -4.14
C PRO A 652 -10.27 -4.23 -4.19
N LEU A 653 -10.81 -4.54 -5.38
CA LEU A 653 -11.76 -5.64 -5.59
C LEU A 653 -11.09 -7.00 -5.36
N ALA A 654 -9.90 -7.23 -5.90
CA ALA A 654 -9.20 -8.49 -5.69
C ALA A 654 -8.83 -8.66 -4.19
N GLN A 655 -8.43 -7.58 -3.52
CA GLN A 655 -8.16 -7.57 -2.09
C GLN A 655 -9.42 -7.90 -1.28
N LEU A 656 -10.53 -7.22 -1.55
CA LEU A 656 -11.83 -7.43 -0.89
C LEU A 656 -12.28 -8.90 -0.99
N HIS A 657 -12.08 -9.53 -2.14
CA HIS A 657 -12.48 -10.91 -2.39
C HIS A 657 -11.43 -11.97 -2.03
N GLY A 658 -10.36 -11.58 -1.33
CA GLY A 658 -9.45 -12.50 -0.64
C GLY A 658 -8.15 -12.83 -1.36
N LEU A 659 -7.81 -12.19 -2.48
CA LEU A 659 -6.49 -12.39 -3.12
C LEU A 659 -5.34 -11.96 -2.19
N GLY A 660 -5.60 -11.04 -1.27
CA GLY A 660 -4.62 -10.53 -0.31
C GLY A 660 -4.27 -11.51 0.81
N GLN A 661 -5.01 -12.62 0.92
CA GLN A 661 -4.74 -13.67 1.89
C GLN A 661 -3.69 -14.65 1.33
N SER A 662 -2.60 -14.85 2.06
CA SER A 662 -1.59 -15.84 1.69
C SER A 662 -2.08 -17.27 1.94
N LEU A 663 -1.46 -18.26 1.28
CA LEU A 663 -1.77 -19.68 1.54
C LEU A 663 -1.57 -20.04 3.03
N LEU A 664 -0.48 -19.56 3.63
CA LEU A 664 -0.17 -19.78 5.05
C LEU A 664 -1.26 -19.19 5.95
N GLU A 665 -1.66 -17.95 5.71
CA GLU A 665 -2.71 -17.28 6.48
C GLU A 665 -4.07 -17.96 6.30
N ARG A 666 -4.41 -18.40 5.08
CA ARG A 666 -5.65 -19.13 4.83
C ARG A 666 -5.69 -20.46 5.58
N LEU A 667 -4.60 -21.24 5.56
CA LEU A 667 -4.53 -22.50 6.30
C LEU A 667 -4.72 -22.26 7.79
N MET A 668 -3.97 -21.31 8.38
CA MET A 668 -4.05 -20.99 9.81
C MET A 668 -5.41 -20.44 10.27
N THR A 669 -6.14 -19.72 9.41
CA THR A 669 -7.40 -19.06 9.79
C THR A 669 -8.65 -19.86 9.41
N GLN A 670 -8.62 -20.69 8.36
CA GLN A 670 -9.82 -21.32 7.81
C GLN A 670 -9.81 -22.86 7.84
N ASN A 671 -8.69 -23.50 8.21
CA ASN A 671 -8.57 -24.95 8.29
C ASN A 671 -8.33 -25.39 9.74
N ALA A 672 -9.15 -26.34 10.21
CA ALA A 672 -9.16 -26.79 11.60
C ALA A 672 -7.81 -27.39 12.07
N LEU A 673 -7.03 -28.01 11.18
CA LEU A 673 -5.74 -28.62 11.51
C LEU A 673 -4.68 -27.61 11.99
N TYR A 674 -4.84 -26.34 11.60
CA TYR A 674 -3.86 -25.28 11.86
C TYR A 674 -4.37 -24.24 12.87
N GLN A 675 -5.58 -24.41 13.39
CA GLN A 675 -6.13 -23.57 14.43
C GLN A 675 -5.64 -24.06 15.81
N LYS A 676 -5.61 -23.14 16.79
CA LYS A 676 -5.37 -23.54 18.19
C LYS A 676 -6.55 -24.39 18.69
N SER A 677 -6.28 -25.31 19.61
CA SER A 677 -7.35 -26.08 20.25
C SER A 677 -8.36 -25.16 20.94
N GLN A 678 -9.64 -25.53 20.87
CA GLN A 678 -10.74 -24.76 21.48
C GLN A 678 -10.70 -24.78 23.01
N ASP A 679 -10.00 -25.74 23.61
CA ASP A 679 -9.94 -25.93 25.06
C ASP A 679 -9.03 -24.92 25.76
N GLY A 680 -8.31 -24.07 25.02
CA GLY A 680 -7.44 -23.00 25.53
C GLY A 680 -6.16 -23.46 26.25
N HIS A 681 -6.05 -24.75 26.58
CA HIS A 681 -4.92 -25.34 27.31
C HIS A 681 -3.90 -26.04 26.38
N SER A 682 -4.37 -26.58 25.26
CA SER A 682 -3.54 -27.17 24.21
C SER A 682 -3.28 -26.12 23.13
N GLY A 683 -2.01 -25.83 22.84
CA GLY A 683 -1.62 -24.87 21.80
C GLY A 683 -1.99 -25.34 20.39
N TYR A 684 -1.15 -25.04 19.42
CA TYR A 684 -1.32 -25.66 18.10
C TYR A 684 -0.98 -27.16 18.15
N ASP A 685 -1.62 -27.95 17.28
CA ASP A 685 -1.16 -29.32 17.03
C ASP A 685 0.21 -29.29 16.35
N THR A 686 1.24 -29.68 17.11
CA THR A 686 2.64 -29.70 16.68
C THR A 686 2.91 -30.58 15.45
N ARG A 687 2.01 -31.53 15.15
CA ARG A 687 2.06 -32.34 13.91
C ARG A 687 1.93 -31.48 12.66
N PHE A 688 1.22 -30.35 12.73
CA PHE A 688 0.92 -29.46 11.60
C PHE A 688 1.55 -28.08 11.75
N VAL A 689 1.62 -27.52 12.97
CA VAL A 689 2.12 -26.16 13.21
C VAL A 689 3.10 -26.16 14.38
N THR A 690 4.29 -25.64 14.15
CA THR A 690 5.15 -25.19 15.25
C THR A 690 5.21 -23.67 15.28
N LYS A 691 4.79 -23.08 16.40
CA LYS A 691 4.99 -21.66 16.71
C LYS A 691 6.34 -21.47 17.41
N LEU A 692 7.23 -20.65 16.84
CA LEU A 692 8.50 -20.30 17.47
C LEU A 692 8.30 -19.15 18.47
N LEU A 693 8.71 -19.31 19.73
CA LEU A 693 8.41 -18.35 20.80
C LEU A 693 9.60 -17.45 21.20
N ARG A 694 10.83 -17.96 21.10
CA ARG A 694 12.03 -17.28 21.59
C ARG A 694 12.53 -16.24 20.60
N ASN A 695 12.43 -14.96 20.94
CA ASN A 695 12.93 -13.83 20.15
C ASN A 695 14.42 -13.57 20.46
N TYR A 696 15.26 -13.63 19.44
CA TYR A 696 16.72 -13.42 19.53
C TYR A 696 17.16 -12.04 19.00
N ARG A 697 16.23 -11.11 18.78
CA ARG A 697 16.51 -9.83 18.12
C ARG A 697 16.47 -8.63 19.05
N SER A 698 15.37 -8.44 19.75
CA SER A 698 14.94 -7.14 20.24
C SER A 698 15.00 -7.03 21.76
N HIS A 699 15.24 -5.82 22.25
CA HIS A 699 15.08 -5.47 23.66
C HIS A 699 13.63 -5.72 24.13
N PRO A 700 13.38 -6.16 25.39
CA PRO A 700 12.04 -6.41 25.91
C PRO A 700 11.05 -5.25 25.72
N ALA A 701 11.50 -4.01 25.96
CA ALA A 701 10.65 -2.82 25.79
C ALA A 701 10.21 -2.58 24.33
N ILE A 702 11.04 -2.94 23.34
CA ILE A 702 10.66 -2.87 21.92
C ILE A 702 9.61 -3.94 21.60
N LEU A 703 9.75 -5.13 22.18
CA LEU A 703 8.90 -6.28 21.90
C LEU A 703 7.54 -6.21 22.60
N LYS A 704 7.42 -5.45 23.70
CA LYS A 704 6.25 -5.42 24.58
C LYS A 704 4.92 -5.24 23.85
N ILE A 705 4.77 -4.16 23.07
CA ILE A 705 3.51 -3.84 22.40
C ILE A 705 3.19 -4.79 21.24
N PRO A 706 4.15 -5.12 20.34
CA PRO A 706 3.90 -6.16 19.33
C PRO A 706 3.52 -7.52 19.93
N ASN A 707 4.14 -7.92 21.05
CA ASN A 707 3.85 -9.20 21.72
C ASN A 707 2.43 -9.24 22.29
N GLU A 708 1.99 -8.15 22.92
CA GLU A 708 0.63 -8.02 23.45
C GLU A 708 -0.43 -8.03 22.34
N LEU A 709 -0.21 -7.27 21.27
CA LEU A 709 -1.22 -7.05 20.23
C LEU A 709 -1.33 -8.22 19.25
N PHE A 710 -0.20 -8.84 18.88
CA PHE A 710 -0.17 -9.79 17.75
C PHE A 710 0.18 -11.22 18.15
N TYR A 711 0.71 -11.44 19.35
CA TYR A 711 1.30 -12.73 19.70
C TYR A 711 0.88 -13.25 21.08
N GLU A 712 -0.21 -12.71 21.64
CA GLU A 712 -0.86 -13.21 22.87
C GLU A 712 0.08 -13.26 24.10
N ASN A 713 1.08 -12.36 24.14
CA ASN A 713 2.14 -12.36 25.15
C ASN A 713 3.02 -13.63 25.21
N GLU A 714 2.98 -14.49 24.19
CA GLU A 714 3.73 -15.74 24.20
C GLU A 714 5.23 -15.56 23.85
N LEU A 715 5.64 -14.43 23.28
CA LEU A 715 7.05 -14.23 22.89
C LEU A 715 7.97 -14.05 24.10
N GLN A 716 9.11 -14.74 24.06
CA GLN A 716 10.10 -14.75 25.12
C GLN A 716 11.41 -14.11 24.65
N VAL A 717 12.06 -13.31 25.50
CA VAL A 717 13.28 -12.58 25.10
C VAL A 717 14.53 -13.42 25.35
N PHE A 718 15.18 -13.82 24.25
CA PHE A 718 16.46 -14.56 24.21
C PHE A 718 17.55 -13.78 23.44
N ALA A 719 17.28 -12.53 23.05
CA ALA A 719 18.27 -11.67 22.40
C ALA A 719 19.51 -11.50 23.30
N ASN A 720 20.70 -11.45 22.68
CA ASN A 720 21.95 -11.25 23.39
C ASN A 720 21.88 -9.98 24.25
N GLN A 721 22.19 -10.12 25.54
CA GLN A 721 22.02 -9.05 26.51
C GLN A 721 22.85 -7.81 26.16
N MET A 722 24.13 -8.00 25.83
CA MET A 722 25.05 -6.90 25.48
C MET A 722 24.59 -6.16 24.23
N GLU A 723 24.09 -6.87 23.22
CA GLU A 723 23.58 -6.23 21.99
C GLU A 723 22.28 -5.47 22.22
N ARG A 724 21.31 -6.07 22.91
CA ARG A 724 19.97 -5.49 23.08
C ARG A 724 19.94 -4.33 24.08
N GLU A 725 20.81 -4.35 25.09
CA GLU A 725 20.91 -3.30 26.13
C GLU A 725 21.92 -2.20 25.76
N ALA A 726 22.52 -2.27 24.57
CA ALA A 726 23.60 -1.37 24.13
C ALA A 726 23.25 0.13 24.22
N PHE A 727 21.97 0.50 24.15
CA PHE A 727 21.51 1.90 24.23
C PHE A 727 20.78 2.25 25.54
N CYS A 728 20.62 1.33 26.48
CA CYS A 728 19.89 1.57 27.74
C CYS A 728 20.48 2.72 28.57
N CYS A 729 21.79 2.96 28.46
CA CYS A 729 22.49 4.05 29.15
C CYS A 729 22.68 5.30 28.28
N TRP A 730 22.14 5.36 27.06
CA TRP A 730 22.33 6.51 26.16
C TRP A 730 21.79 7.82 26.78
N GLU A 731 22.57 8.89 26.75
CA GLU A 731 22.30 10.16 27.46
C GLU A 731 21.10 10.95 26.94
N HIS A 732 20.64 10.64 25.73
CA HIS A 732 19.47 11.29 25.15
C HIS A 732 18.17 10.48 25.28
N LEU A 733 18.18 9.35 26.00
CA LEU A 733 16.94 8.67 26.38
C LEU A 733 16.19 9.50 27.44
N PRO A 734 14.86 9.70 27.29
CA PRO A 734 14.02 10.27 28.33
C PRO A 734 14.11 9.52 29.66
N LYS A 735 14.13 8.18 29.62
CA LYS A 735 14.33 7.29 30.77
C LYS A 735 15.44 6.28 30.48
N LYS A 736 16.40 6.17 31.40
CA LYS A 736 17.45 5.14 31.34
C LYS A 736 16.85 3.74 31.48
N GLY A 737 17.41 2.76 30.77
CA GLY A 737 16.90 1.39 30.74
C GLY A 737 15.70 1.18 29.80
N PHE A 738 15.16 2.25 29.19
CA PHE A 738 14.02 2.18 28.29
C PHE A 738 14.40 2.69 26.89
N PRO A 739 14.92 1.81 25.99
CA PRO A 739 15.43 2.23 24.69
C PRO A 739 14.33 2.30 23.60
N VAL A 740 13.16 2.79 23.99
CA VAL A 740 12.03 3.08 23.09
C VAL A 740 11.64 4.53 23.31
N MET A 741 11.52 5.29 22.23
CA MET A 741 11.13 6.69 22.30
C MET A 741 10.04 7.00 21.30
N PHE A 742 9.00 7.69 21.76
CA PHE A 742 8.06 8.37 20.89
C PHE A 742 8.30 9.88 21.00
N HIS A 743 8.62 10.52 19.88
CA HIS A 743 8.80 11.97 19.77
C HIS A 743 7.59 12.57 19.05
N GLY A 744 6.72 13.25 19.80
CA GLY A 744 5.54 13.93 19.28
C GLY A 744 5.93 15.17 18.46
N VAL A 745 5.45 15.25 17.21
CA VAL A 745 5.73 16.35 16.28
C VAL A 745 4.44 16.87 15.68
N MET A 746 4.12 18.14 15.92
CA MET A 746 3.06 18.85 15.20
C MET A 746 3.60 19.34 13.86
N GLY A 747 3.81 18.43 12.92
CA GLY A 747 4.34 18.77 11.60
C GLY A 747 3.25 19.19 10.61
N LYS A 748 3.63 19.32 9.34
CA LYS A 748 2.71 19.52 8.22
C LYS A 748 3.04 18.53 7.11
N ASP A 749 2.04 17.79 6.64
CA ASP A 749 2.18 16.88 5.50
C ASP A 749 1.90 17.59 4.17
N ASP A 750 2.97 17.91 3.45
CA ASP A 750 2.95 18.63 2.17
C ASP A 750 3.09 17.69 0.96
N ARG A 751 2.75 18.24 -0.22
CA ARG A 751 2.97 17.64 -1.55
C ARG A 751 3.61 18.66 -2.47
N GLU A 752 4.29 18.17 -3.51
CA GLU A 752 4.96 19.03 -4.49
C GLU A 752 4.75 18.55 -5.93
N ALA A 753 4.73 19.52 -6.85
CA ALA A 753 4.64 19.29 -8.29
C ALA A 753 3.52 18.32 -8.68
N ASN A 754 3.80 17.31 -9.50
CA ASN A 754 2.80 16.31 -9.92
C ASN A 754 2.83 15.04 -9.05
N SER A 755 3.51 15.05 -7.90
CA SER A 755 3.67 13.86 -7.06
C SER A 755 2.50 13.72 -6.08
N PRO A 756 1.76 12.59 -6.10
CA PRO A 756 0.68 12.36 -5.14
C PRO A 756 1.18 11.97 -3.75
N SER A 757 2.48 11.66 -3.59
CA SER A 757 3.09 11.23 -2.32
C SER A 757 3.44 12.43 -1.42
N PHE A 758 3.41 12.20 -0.10
CA PHE A 758 3.54 13.21 0.94
C PHE A 758 4.92 13.23 1.60
N PHE A 759 5.26 14.35 2.21
CA PHE A 759 6.44 14.50 3.06
C PHE A 759 6.16 15.48 4.21
N ASN A 760 6.93 15.38 5.29
CA ASN A 760 6.82 16.21 6.47
C ASN A 760 8.22 16.62 6.93
N VAL A 761 8.54 17.89 6.71
CA VAL A 761 9.91 18.41 6.91
C VAL A 761 10.26 18.50 8.39
N THR A 762 9.30 18.84 9.25
CA THR A 762 9.51 18.92 10.71
C THR A 762 9.90 17.56 11.29
N GLU A 763 9.28 16.47 10.83
CA GLU A 763 9.72 15.12 11.23
C GLU A 763 11.17 14.84 10.79
N ILE A 764 11.57 15.29 9.59
CA ILE A 764 12.94 15.11 9.09
C ILE A 764 13.95 15.87 9.96
N GLU A 765 13.63 17.08 10.41
CA GLU A 765 14.48 17.86 11.32
C GLU A 765 14.74 17.11 12.63
N VAL A 766 13.69 16.51 13.21
CA VAL A 766 13.80 15.68 14.42
C VAL A 766 14.65 14.43 14.17
N ILE A 767 14.47 13.76 13.03
CA ILE A 767 15.30 12.61 12.63
C ILE A 767 16.78 13.02 12.53
N VAL A 768 17.08 14.12 11.84
CA VAL A 768 18.44 14.66 11.70
C VAL A 768 19.04 14.99 13.07
N SER A 769 18.26 15.57 13.98
CA SER A 769 18.67 15.84 15.37
C SER A 769 19.09 14.56 16.10
N TYR A 770 18.32 13.48 15.99
CA TYR A 770 18.68 12.19 16.60
C TYR A 770 19.90 11.54 15.94
N LEU A 771 20.04 11.64 14.61
CA LEU A 771 21.24 11.16 13.92
C LEU A 771 22.49 11.91 14.39
N ASN A 772 22.41 13.23 14.54
CA ASN A 772 23.52 14.04 15.07
C ASN A 772 23.89 13.62 16.51
N LYS A 773 22.90 13.42 17.38
CA LYS A 773 23.12 12.92 18.75
C LYS A 773 23.81 11.54 18.75
N LEU A 774 23.37 10.61 17.91
CA LEU A 774 24.00 9.29 17.77
C LEU A 774 25.44 9.41 17.25
N MET A 775 25.69 10.29 16.27
CA MET A 775 27.02 10.52 15.70
C MET A 775 28.00 11.08 16.75
N GLN A 776 27.53 11.98 17.61
CA GLN A 776 28.34 12.62 18.65
C GLN A 776 28.68 11.67 19.80
N THR A 777 27.81 10.69 20.09
CA THR A 777 27.89 9.81 21.26
C THR A 777 28.41 8.41 20.95
N GLN A 778 28.35 7.94 19.70
CA GLN A 778 28.82 6.60 19.34
C GLN A 778 30.30 6.35 19.74
N GLY A 779 30.60 5.13 20.21
CA GLY A 779 31.93 4.75 20.65
C GLY A 779 32.41 5.37 21.97
N LYS A 780 31.54 6.11 22.68
CA LYS A 780 31.84 6.74 23.99
C LYS A 780 30.96 6.13 25.09
N LYS A 781 31.43 6.17 26.34
CA LYS A 781 30.66 5.75 27.54
C LYS A 781 29.99 4.36 27.38
N GLY A 782 30.66 3.41 26.74
CA GLY A 782 30.15 2.05 26.50
C GLY A 782 29.19 1.89 25.32
N LEU A 783 28.88 2.95 24.57
CA LEU A 783 28.05 2.86 23.37
C LEU A 783 28.82 2.21 22.21
N PRO A 784 28.15 1.37 21.39
CA PRO A 784 28.79 0.78 20.23
C PRO A 784 29.17 1.83 19.20
N LYS A 785 30.26 1.58 18.46
CA LYS A 785 30.56 2.31 17.23
C LYS A 785 29.55 1.90 16.16
N LEU A 786 28.97 2.86 15.46
CA LEU A 786 27.91 2.65 14.48
C LEU A 786 28.40 2.90 13.05
N SER A 787 28.10 1.95 12.17
CA SER A 787 28.17 2.12 10.73
C SER A 787 26.80 2.54 10.16
N ALA A 788 26.77 3.00 8.91
CA ALA A 788 25.51 3.31 8.23
C ALA A 788 24.56 2.09 8.14
N ASN A 789 25.11 0.87 8.08
CA ASN A 789 24.35 -0.37 8.05
C ASN A 789 23.72 -0.76 9.39
N ASP A 790 24.14 -0.13 10.50
CA ASP A 790 23.54 -0.38 11.83
C ASP A 790 22.26 0.43 12.05
N ILE A 791 21.96 1.39 11.18
CA ILE A 791 20.84 2.33 11.29
C ILE A 791 19.88 2.11 10.10
N GLY A 792 18.58 2.16 10.38
CA GLY A 792 17.55 2.17 9.34
C GLY A 792 16.49 3.22 9.61
N ILE A 793 16.00 3.86 8.56
CA ILE A 793 14.91 4.83 8.64
C ILE A 793 13.72 4.31 7.84
N ILE A 794 12.59 4.11 8.51
CA ILE A 794 11.36 3.56 7.93
C ILE A 794 10.34 4.68 7.79
N THR A 795 9.77 4.84 6.60
CA THR A 795 8.67 5.80 6.38
C THR A 795 7.75 5.33 5.24
N PRO A 796 6.42 5.46 5.37
CA PRO A 796 5.47 4.95 4.38
C PRO A 796 5.45 5.70 3.05
N TYR A 797 5.91 6.97 3.01
CA TYR A 797 5.76 7.80 1.81
C TYR A 797 7.08 7.96 1.06
N ARG A 798 7.03 7.67 -0.25
CA ARG A 798 8.16 7.81 -1.17
C ARG A 798 8.77 9.22 -1.17
N LYS A 799 7.94 10.27 -1.14
CA LYS A 799 8.44 11.64 -1.08
C LYS A 799 9.18 11.93 0.23
N GLN A 800 8.75 11.35 1.35
CA GLN A 800 9.52 11.41 2.60
C GLN A 800 10.88 10.71 2.47
N VAL A 801 10.94 9.53 1.83
CA VAL A 801 12.21 8.83 1.55
C VAL A 801 13.17 9.74 0.76
N GLU A 802 12.70 10.35 -0.33
CA GLU A 802 13.51 11.27 -1.15
C GLU A 802 14.05 12.45 -0.33
N LYS A 803 13.20 13.09 0.48
CA LYS A 803 13.57 14.27 1.28
C LYS A 803 14.54 13.91 2.41
N ILE A 804 14.37 12.76 3.07
CA ILE A 804 15.35 12.27 4.07
C ILE A 804 16.69 11.98 3.41
N ARG A 805 16.71 11.33 2.23
CA ARG A 805 17.96 11.11 1.49
C ARG A 805 18.64 12.42 1.08
N LYS A 806 17.85 13.43 0.67
CA LYS A 806 18.37 14.78 0.41
C LYS A 806 19.00 15.39 1.67
N ALA A 807 18.35 15.26 2.82
CA ALA A 807 18.87 15.73 4.10
C ALA A 807 20.20 15.06 4.48
N LEU A 808 20.28 13.72 4.40
CA LEU A 808 21.51 12.95 4.67
C LEU A 808 22.69 13.38 3.78
N ASN A 809 22.42 13.80 2.55
CA ASN A 809 23.45 14.26 1.62
C ASN A 809 23.87 15.72 1.81
N THR A 810 22.98 16.55 2.37
CA THR A 810 23.16 18.00 2.49
C THR A 810 23.78 18.39 3.84
N VAL A 811 23.41 17.70 4.91
CA VAL A 811 23.91 17.99 6.27
C VAL A 811 25.34 17.47 6.43
N ALA A 812 26.30 18.38 6.64
CA ALA A 812 27.72 18.07 6.61
C ALA A 812 28.14 17.08 7.72
N GLU A 813 27.51 17.17 8.89
CA GLU A 813 27.74 16.29 10.04
C GLU A 813 27.36 14.83 9.74
N LEU A 814 26.45 14.61 8.79
CA LEU A 814 25.94 13.29 8.40
C LEU A 814 26.68 12.68 7.22
N ASN A 815 27.77 13.31 6.74
CA ASN A 815 28.52 12.84 5.57
C ASN A 815 28.98 11.38 5.66
N LYS A 816 29.28 10.87 6.87
CA LYS A 816 29.68 9.47 7.10
C LYS A 816 28.52 8.47 6.99
N TRP A 817 27.29 8.96 7.00
CA TRP A 817 26.05 8.17 7.09
C TRP A 817 25.12 8.42 5.88
N LYS A 818 25.66 8.88 4.75
CA LYS A 818 24.92 9.02 3.48
C LYS A 818 24.29 7.72 2.98
N GLU A 819 24.89 6.59 3.34
CA GLU A 819 24.45 5.25 2.94
C GLU A 819 23.44 4.61 3.91
N ILE A 820 22.93 5.36 4.92
CA ILE A 820 21.85 4.84 5.76
C ILE A 820 20.69 4.41 4.87
N LYS A 821 20.19 3.20 5.10
CA LYS A 821 19.02 2.72 4.38
C LYS A 821 17.78 3.50 4.81
N VAL A 822 17.11 4.12 3.84
CA VAL A 822 15.81 4.80 3.99
C VAL A 822 14.84 4.20 3.00
N GLY A 823 13.68 3.75 3.47
CA GLY A 823 12.70 3.04 2.66
C GLY A 823 11.38 2.78 3.38
N SER A 824 10.44 2.17 2.66
CA SER A 824 9.12 1.81 3.20
C SER A 824 9.17 0.59 4.12
N VAL A 825 8.08 0.31 4.83
CA VAL A 825 7.97 -0.87 5.72
C VAL A 825 8.20 -2.17 4.92
N GLU A 826 7.66 -2.23 3.70
CA GLU A 826 7.80 -3.33 2.76
C GLU A 826 9.29 -3.56 2.39
N GLU A 827 10.08 -2.51 2.20
CA GLU A 827 11.51 -2.62 1.90
C GLU A 827 12.37 -3.06 3.10
N PHE A 828 11.84 -2.95 4.32
CA PHE A 828 12.49 -3.35 5.56
C PHE A 828 12.03 -4.72 6.08
N GLN A 829 11.04 -5.35 5.42
CA GLN A 829 10.60 -6.69 5.78
C GLN A 829 11.76 -7.69 5.61
N GLY A 830 11.89 -8.61 6.57
CA GLY A 830 13.00 -9.56 6.65
C GLY A 830 14.36 -8.95 7.04
N GLN A 831 14.50 -7.63 7.10
CA GLN A 831 15.73 -6.96 7.56
C GLN A 831 15.62 -6.56 9.04
N GLU A 832 16.76 -6.21 9.62
CA GLU A 832 16.89 -5.75 11.00
C GLU A 832 18.07 -4.78 11.10
N ARG A 833 17.99 -3.85 12.06
CA ARG A 833 19.04 -2.86 12.32
C ARG A 833 19.22 -2.68 13.83
N ARG A 834 20.40 -2.27 14.25
CA ARG A 834 20.67 -1.99 15.66
C ARG A 834 19.81 -0.83 16.15
N VAL A 835 19.70 0.21 15.34
CA VAL A 835 18.85 1.39 15.56
C VAL A 835 17.83 1.50 14.42
N ILE A 836 16.56 1.69 14.77
CA ILE A 836 15.51 2.05 13.81
C ILE A 836 14.89 3.37 14.19
N ILE A 837 14.72 4.24 13.20
CA ILE A 837 13.95 5.47 13.29
C ILE A 837 12.73 5.34 12.37
N VAL A 838 11.54 5.62 12.88
CA VAL A 838 10.28 5.56 12.13
C VAL A 838 9.71 6.96 12.00
N SER A 839 9.36 7.37 10.78
CA SER A 839 8.69 8.64 10.48
C SER A 839 7.29 8.36 9.93
N THR A 840 6.27 8.88 10.61
CA THR A 840 4.86 8.61 10.28
C THR A 840 4.28 9.56 9.25
N VAL A 841 4.88 10.74 9.09
CA VAL A 841 4.59 11.82 8.13
C VAL A 841 3.26 12.52 8.33
N ARG A 842 2.17 11.77 8.49
CA ARG A 842 0.81 12.31 8.51
C ARG A 842 0.60 13.29 9.65
N SER A 843 0.04 14.45 9.32
CA SER A 843 -0.27 15.50 10.29
C SER A 843 -1.64 16.15 10.05
N SER A 844 -2.35 15.79 8.97
CA SER A 844 -3.69 16.32 8.66
C SER A 844 -4.76 15.23 8.63
N VAL A 845 -5.91 15.51 9.26
CA VAL A 845 -7.06 14.59 9.35
C VAL A 845 -7.73 14.34 8.00
N ASN A 846 -7.73 15.35 7.12
CA ASN A 846 -8.32 15.28 5.78
C ASN A 846 -7.76 14.14 4.91
N TYR A 847 -6.51 13.74 5.15
CA TYR A 847 -5.87 12.66 4.42
C TYR A 847 -5.98 11.29 5.12
N VAL A 848 -6.48 11.24 6.37
CA VAL A 848 -6.64 10.00 7.13
C VAL A 848 -7.76 9.14 6.54
N LYS A 849 -8.92 9.72 6.19
CA LYS A 849 -10.01 8.99 5.51
C LYS A 849 -9.56 8.46 4.15
N MET A 850 -8.87 9.27 3.36
CA MET A 850 -8.29 8.84 2.08
C MET A 850 -7.30 7.67 2.28
N ASP A 851 -6.43 7.72 3.30
CA ASP A 851 -5.49 6.64 3.55
C ASP A 851 -6.18 5.33 4.00
N GLN A 852 -7.32 5.42 4.69
CA GLN A 852 -8.15 4.28 5.07
C GLN A 852 -8.81 3.66 3.83
N ASP A 853 -9.48 4.47 3.01
CA ASP A 853 -10.22 4.01 1.82
C ASP A 853 -9.31 3.35 0.78
N PHE A 854 -8.07 3.83 0.66
CA PHE A 854 -7.11 3.31 -0.33
C PHE A 854 -6.02 2.41 0.28
N ASN A 855 -6.04 2.15 1.59
CA ASN A 855 -5.03 1.36 2.31
C ASN A 855 -3.56 1.83 2.07
N ILE A 856 -3.39 3.14 1.84
CA ILE A 856 -2.11 3.78 1.45
C ILE A 856 -1.25 4.13 2.67
N GLY A 857 -1.85 4.26 3.86
CA GLY A 857 -1.21 4.83 5.05
C GLY A 857 -0.51 3.85 6.01
N PHE A 858 0.29 4.43 6.90
CA PHE A 858 0.91 3.79 8.07
C PHE A 858 0.00 3.74 9.30
N LEU A 859 -1.08 4.53 9.28
CA LEU A 859 -2.00 4.71 10.40
C LEU A 859 -2.95 3.55 10.63
N SER A 860 -3.54 2.97 9.57
CA SER A 860 -4.65 2.02 9.69
C SER A 860 -4.27 0.54 9.47
N ASN A 861 -2.99 0.23 9.27
CA ASN A 861 -2.54 -1.13 8.95
C ASN A 861 -1.69 -1.72 10.07
N GLU A 862 -2.29 -2.57 10.89
CA GLU A 862 -1.65 -3.19 12.06
C GLU A 862 -0.44 -4.06 11.67
N LYS A 863 -0.49 -4.76 10.52
CA LYS A 863 0.64 -5.55 10.01
C LYS A 863 1.84 -4.66 9.65
N ARG A 864 1.61 -3.46 9.10
CA ARG A 864 2.69 -2.46 8.86
C ARG A 864 3.27 -1.96 10.17
N PHE A 865 2.42 -1.66 11.16
CA PHE A 865 2.88 -1.27 12.51
C PHE A 865 3.78 -2.36 13.11
N ASN A 866 3.31 -3.61 13.13
CA ASN A 866 4.04 -4.75 13.67
C ASN A 866 5.42 -4.92 13.02
N VAL A 867 5.48 -4.90 11.68
CA VAL A 867 6.76 -5.00 10.96
C VAL A 867 7.69 -3.86 11.35
N ALA A 868 7.22 -2.61 11.30
CA ALA A 868 8.06 -1.43 11.56
C ALA A 868 8.64 -1.42 12.98
N MET A 869 7.82 -1.72 14.00
CA MET A 869 8.25 -1.72 15.40
C MET A 869 9.26 -2.84 15.71
N THR A 870 9.18 -3.97 14.98
CA THR A 870 9.99 -5.18 15.25
C THR A 870 11.27 -5.28 14.41
N ARG A 871 11.69 -4.20 13.76
CA ARG A 871 12.97 -4.13 13.01
C ARG A 871 14.18 -3.78 13.89
N ALA A 872 13.94 -3.14 15.03
CA ALA A 872 14.99 -2.65 15.93
C ALA A 872 15.55 -3.75 16.83
N LYS A 873 16.87 -3.81 16.99
CA LYS A 873 17.51 -4.66 18.02
C LYS A 873 17.60 -3.96 19.36
N ALA A 874 18.14 -2.75 19.37
CA ALA A 874 18.61 -2.10 20.60
C ALA A 874 18.05 -0.71 20.86
N LEU A 875 17.63 0.03 19.83
CA LEU A 875 17.01 1.36 19.99
C LEU A 875 15.93 1.58 18.93
N LEU A 876 14.73 1.97 19.39
CA LEU A 876 13.60 2.35 18.54
C LEU A 876 13.22 3.81 18.81
N VAL A 877 13.22 4.62 17.76
CA VAL A 877 12.75 6.02 17.81
C VAL A 877 11.59 6.18 16.83
N VAL A 878 10.43 6.59 17.32
CA VAL A 878 9.26 6.89 16.50
C VAL A 878 9.02 8.38 16.52
N VAL A 879 8.88 8.99 15.34
CA VAL A 879 8.65 10.41 15.14
C VAL A 879 7.33 10.56 14.39
N GLY A 880 6.39 11.30 14.97
CA GLY A 880 5.08 11.44 14.36
C GLY A 880 4.14 12.38 15.09
N ASN A 881 3.01 12.68 14.45
CA ASN A 881 1.97 13.53 15.04
C ASN A 881 1.09 12.73 16.00
N PRO A 882 1.19 12.96 17.33
CA PRO A 882 0.50 12.13 18.30
C PRO A 882 -1.02 12.33 18.29
N VAL A 883 -1.51 13.52 17.90
CA VAL A 883 -2.95 13.83 17.82
C VAL A 883 -3.64 13.03 16.70
N ILE A 884 -2.93 12.83 15.59
CA ILE A 884 -3.43 12.04 14.46
C ILE A 884 -3.28 10.54 14.74
N LEU A 885 -2.10 10.14 15.22
CA LEU A 885 -1.79 8.74 15.52
C LEU A 885 -2.70 8.17 16.62
N SER A 886 -3.07 8.96 17.63
CA SER A 886 -3.94 8.49 18.73
C SER A 886 -5.38 8.16 18.30
N LYS A 887 -5.79 8.51 17.08
CA LYS A 887 -7.09 8.12 16.53
C LYS A 887 -7.14 6.64 16.13
N ASP A 888 -5.97 6.03 15.90
CA ASP A 888 -5.87 4.59 15.65
C ASP A 888 -5.62 3.83 16.98
N PRO A 889 -6.38 2.75 17.28
CA PRO A 889 -6.24 2.03 18.55
C PRO A 889 -4.85 1.42 18.79
N THR A 890 -4.19 0.93 17.74
CA THR A 890 -2.86 0.32 17.82
C THR A 890 -1.81 1.37 18.17
N TRP A 891 -1.84 2.50 17.47
CA TRP A 891 -0.96 3.65 17.74
C TRP A 891 -1.23 4.27 19.12
N GLN A 892 -2.49 4.43 19.50
CA GLN A 892 -2.87 4.95 20.80
C GLN A 892 -2.28 4.10 21.93
N ARG A 893 -2.34 2.77 21.81
CA ARG A 893 -1.76 1.85 22.80
C ARG A 893 -0.24 1.99 22.89
N PHE A 894 0.45 2.14 21.76
CA PHE A 894 1.90 2.37 21.72
C PHE A 894 2.31 3.71 22.35
N ILE A 895 1.59 4.79 22.04
CA ILE A 895 1.85 6.12 22.61
C ILE A 895 1.64 6.10 24.12
N ARG A 896 0.54 5.51 24.60
CA ARG A 896 0.25 5.35 26.03
C ARG A 896 1.33 4.52 26.75
N TYR A 897 1.84 3.47 26.11
CA TYR A 897 2.95 2.70 26.65
C TYR A 897 4.22 3.55 26.83
N CYS A 898 4.58 4.34 25.81
CA CYS A 898 5.71 5.26 25.90
C CYS A 898 5.49 6.33 26.98
N GLU A 899 4.27 6.80 27.19
CA GLU A 899 3.95 7.75 28.26
C GLU A 899 4.13 7.13 29.65
N LEU A 900 3.51 5.96 29.91
CA LEU A 900 3.59 5.28 31.21
C LEU A 900 5.03 4.91 31.58
N GLU A 901 5.82 4.49 30.58
CA GLU A 901 7.23 4.17 30.77
C GLU A 901 8.16 5.39 30.70
N GLN A 902 7.62 6.62 30.59
CA GLN A 902 8.40 7.86 30.50
C GLN A 902 9.40 7.87 29.32
N GLY A 903 9.08 7.18 28.22
CA GLY A 903 9.78 7.23 26.93
C GLY A 903 9.17 8.23 25.93
N TYR A 904 8.12 8.96 26.32
CA TYR A 904 7.52 10.01 25.50
C TYR A 904 8.31 11.33 25.59
N THR A 905 8.47 12.03 24.47
CA THR A 905 9.06 13.38 24.41
C THR A 905 8.49 14.18 23.23
N GLY A 906 8.86 15.45 23.09
CA GLY A 906 8.31 16.35 22.07
C GLY A 906 6.98 16.97 22.49
N PHE A 907 6.12 17.28 21.52
CA PHE A 907 4.81 17.90 21.74
C PHE A 907 3.88 16.96 22.53
N ASP A 908 3.26 17.42 23.62
CA ASP A 908 2.25 16.64 24.35
C ASP A 908 0.89 16.74 23.65
N TYR A 909 0.30 15.61 23.26
CA TYR A 909 -1.01 15.61 22.59
C TYR A 909 -2.15 16.05 23.52
N LYS A 910 -1.97 16.01 24.84
CA LYS A 910 -2.92 16.58 25.81
C LYS A 910 -2.96 18.11 25.75
N ASP A 911 -1.98 18.72 25.10
CA ASP A 911 -1.96 20.15 24.86
C ASP A 911 -2.86 20.56 23.68
N ALA A 912 -3.40 19.60 22.92
CA ALA A 912 -4.37 19.84 21.85
C ALA A 912 -5.73 19.22 22.22
N GLU A 913 -6.81 19.99 22.06
CA GLU A 913 -8.18 19.48 22.22
C GLU A 913 -8.58 18.55 21.06
N GLY A 914 -9.49 17.59 21.33
CA GLY A 914 -10.00 16.67 20.33
C GLY A 914 -11.01 17.32 19.37
N GLU A 915 -11.21 16.74 18.18
CA GLU A 915 -12.21 17.24 17.22
C GLU A 915 -13.64 17.24 17.78
N GLU A 916 -13.99 16.29 18.64
CA GLU A 916 -15.30 16.25 19.29
C GLU A 916 -15.54 17.49 20.16
N ASP A 917 -14.51 17.99 20.84
CA ASP A 917 -14.57 19.23 21.61
C ASP A 917 -14.79 20.44 20.70
N VAL A 918 -14.16 20.44 19.52
CA VAL A 918 -14.31 21.49 18.50
C VAL A 918 -15.70 21.45 17.88
N VAL A 919 -16.21 20.28 17.50
CA VAL A 919 -17.55 20.10 16.92
C VAL A 919 -18.64 20.45 17.94
N SER A 920 -18.50 20.02 19.19
CA SER A 920 -19.38 20.41 20.29
C SER A 920 -19.38 21.93 20.49
N ARG A 921 -18.20 22.56 20.43
CA ARG A 921 -18.06 24.02 20.51
C ARG A 921 -18.71 24.72 19.31
N LEU A 922 -18.47 24.26 18.09
CA LEU A 922 -19.12 24.79 16.88
C LEU A 922 -20.66 24.65 16.93
N ALA A 923 -21.17 23.52 17.40
CA ALA A 923 -22.60 23.31 17.60
C ALA A 923 -23.18 24.27 18.67
N SER A 924 -22.42 24.57 19.72
CA SER A 924 -22.80 25.53 20.76
C SER A 924 -22.82 27.00 20.28
N LEU A 925 -22.13 27.30 19.18
CA LEU A 925 -22.00 28.66 18.63
C LEU A 925 -23.20 29.10 17.78
N LYS A 926 -24.24 28.26 17.62
CA LYS A 926 -25.50 28.58 16.90
C LYS A 926 -25.26 29.30 15.55
N ILE A 927 -24.29 28.83 14.76
CA ILE A 927 -24.01 29.37 13.43
C ILE A 927 -25.24 29.10 12.56
N SER A 928 -26.12 30.10 12.39
CA SER A 928 -27.32 29.98 11.58
C SER A 928 -26.93 29.83 10.11
N SER A 929 -27.05 28.61 9.58
CA SER A 929 -26.99 28.34 8.14
C SER A 929 -28.30 28.79 7.49
N ASP A 930 -28.51 30.10 7.37
CA ASP A 930 -29.58 30.62 6.51
C ASP A 930 -29.19 30.33 5.05
N GLY A 931 -29.57 29.15 4.57
CA GLY A 931 -29.31 28.67 3.22
C GLY A 931 -29.18 27.15 3.06
N MET A 932 -29.06 26.38 4.15
CA MET A 932 -29.02 24.91 4.06
C MET A 932 -30.22 24.28 4.74
N GLN A 933 -31.14 23.76 3.94
CA GLN A 933 -32.05 22.73 4.44
C GLN A 933 -31.20 21.53 4.88
N PRO A 934 -31.40 20.99 6.10
CA PRO A 934 -30.79 19.74 6.48
C PRO A 934 -31.43 18.63 5.65
N TYR A 935 -30.72 18.12 4.65
CA TYR A 935 -31.05 16.80 4.11
C TYR A 935 -30.74 15.78 5.19
N ILE A 936 -31.81 15.37 5.85
CA ILE A 936 -32.03 14.17 6.65
C ILE A 936 -30.82 13.21 6.61
N THR A 937 -30.24 12.97 7.78
CA THR A 937 -29.44 11.78 8.08
C THR A 937 -30.17 10.53 7.58
N LEU A 938 -29.74 10.00 6.43
CA LEU A 938 -30.04 8.62 6.05
C LEU A 938 -29.26 7.74 7.03
N SER A 939 -29.99 7.13 7.96
CA SER A 939 -29.49 6.06 8.81
C SER A 939 -28.91 4.92 7.96
N ASP A 940 -27.91 4.25 8.55
CA ASP A 940 -27.05 3.17 8.03
C ASP A 940 -27.73 1.89 7.50
N GLN A 941 -28.98 1.93 7.01
CA GLN A 941 -29.72 0.74 6.57
C GLN A 941 -30.05 0.67 5.07
N LYS A 942 -29.68 1.65 4.25
CA LYS A 942 -30.04 1.66 2.81
C LYS A 942 -28.89 1.71 1.80
N CYS A 943 -27.64 1.47 2.21
CA CYS A 943 -26.54 1.25 1.25
C CYS A 943 -26.42 -0.19 0.72
N ASN A 944 -27.29 -1.12 1.11
CA ASN A 944 -27.22 -2.52 0.67
C ASN A 944 -27.95 -2.85 -0.64
N TYR A 945 -28.52 -1.88 -1.36
CA TYR A 945 -29.31 -2.15 -2.56
C TYR A 945 -28.81 -1.52 -3.87
N ILE A 946 -27.63 -0.89 -3.85
CA ILE A 946 -26.90 -0.54 -5.07
C ILE A 946 -25.42 -0.86 -4.86
N MET A 947 -25.10 -2.16 -4.86
CA MET A 947 -23.77 -2.71 -5.12
C MET A 947 -23.89 -3.95 -5.99
#